data_AF-A0A6A6ZX42-F1
#
_entry.id   AF-A0A6A6ZX42-F1
#
_cell.length_a   1.000
_cell.length_b   1.000
_cell.length_c   1.000
_cell.angle_alpha   90.00
_cell.angle_beta   90.00
_cell.angle_gamma   90.00
#
_symmetry.space_group_name_H-M   'P 1'
#
loop_
_entity.id
_entity.type
_entity.pdbx_description
1 polymer ?
#
loop_
_entity_poly.entity_id
_entity_poly.type
_entity_poly.pdbx_seq_one_letter_code
_entity_poly.pdbx_strand_id
1 'polypeptide(L)'
;MSNAASVYTGVWTNYQHSSVEGSTLTLTSTNASYVVAFLALFLGVVAGHFWAILSYTVFQIRATLADRSAQHHQQQVILRNYHAPAAAIWQLFLASWSWRRSRGVRAFLPTLPVIILALTSIMAFAAAGILSAKITSKESDVLVKGADCGFWSTSNRLATGAVDSDALVAYGANFAEDMHLASTMAVACQKNSSVASDCVSYAPKQVEWTTTITRSCPFDPKMCYKNTTVRFDTGLLDTTEVFGINAQKSDRLLWRNVVECSPLVREGYYKDWHSMNGTKFRVGEGDEATLQSEPGEEWLELFYGPNLRVGINSTFFYSNRAPTTTMFGTQLWSLSAARTYNQWVPRDYVPIRSLNRTDADVNLLFMRQHMALEYSRPVNDPWFEANTPKINAYETQDGTYKNVTVYRPAFPISTVGCTHQFQWCDPSTGPSPTCTALDGLYPTNQQAKKLYKRKRQLTTLARIYNSIQRINAFSDIAGALVGSVLQMNKFGDHQLAPPKDDYWTTELSHMFGTLMKAIQIRNYRYTGGYSSLLDVKPVITQPMANETWMCDAQLVRREDYQSLSVLGLALICSLGTLIILINLSLDSIVGWYQKRYNKRVHATHEWDMLQAETMQEKLYAAYGVDLKEGSVSIRNVLEQLEHRKVGDTMETLVGTEKGLKSTSSTGSVAKGSVVDTSVGRVSTEGTSPVNLMASHA
;
A
#
# COMPACT_ATOMS: atom_id res chain seq x y z
N MET A 1 19.28 20.72 8.81
CA MET A 1 18.84 19.30 8.87
C MET A 1 17.38 19.27 9.30
N SER A 2 16.45 19.17 8.35
CA SER A 2 15.02 19.03 8.66
C SER A 2 14.75 17.67 9.30
N ASN A 3 14.06 17.64 10.45
CA ASN A 3 13.59 16.41 11.08
C ASN A 3 12.70 15.66 10.08
N ALA A 4 13.24 14.62 9.44
CA ALA A 4 12.50 13.78 8.52
C ALA A 4 11.33 13.14 9.28
N ALA A 5 10.13 13.17 8.71
CA ALA A 5 8.99 12.54 9.34
C ALA A 5 9.23 11.03 9.52
N SER A 6 8.90 10.56 10.71
CA SER A 6 9.09 9.17 11.13
C SER A 6 7.83 8.34 10.85
N VAL A 7 7.99 7.05 10.60
CA VAL A 7 6.84 6.14 10.51
C VAL A 7 6.35 5.84 11.92
N TYR A 8 5.04 5.96 12.13
CA TYR A 8 4.41 5.59 13.38
C TYR A 8 4.38 4.07 13.53
N THR A 9 5.00 3.56 14.61
CA THR A 9 4.93 2.16 15.01
C THR A 9 3.95 2.00 16.16
N GLY A 10 3.06 1.02 16.06
CA GLY A 10 1.98 0.82 17.02
C GLY A 10 0.62 0.62 16.34
N VAL A 11 -0.43 0.62 17.16
CA VAL A 11 -1.81 0.39 16.71
C VAL A 11 -2.43 1.70 16.24
N TRP A 12 -3.10 1.66 15.10
CA TRP A 12 -3.86 2.76 14.50
C TRP A 12 -5.00 2.19 13.63
N THR A 13 -5.85 3.06 13.08
CA THR A 13 -6.94 2.64 12.19
C THR A 13 -6.68 3.12 10.78
N ASN A 14 -6.49 2.18 9.85
CA ASN A 14 -6.49 2.45 8.42
C ASN A 14 -7.94 2.64 7.96
N TYR A 15 -8.33 3.90 7.79
CA TYR A 15 -9.68 4.21 7.38
C TYR A 15 -9.97 3.91 5.93
N GLN A 16 -9.01 3.45 5.10
CA GLN A 16 -9.31 2.86 3.79
C GLN A 16 -10.31 1.71 3.91
N HIS A 17 -10.24 0.96 5.02
CA HIS A 17 -11.15 -0.12 5.39
C HIS A 17 -12.17 0.32 6.45
N SER A 18 -13.08 -0.58 6.84
CA SER A 18 -14.00 -0.35 7.95
C SER A 18 -13.24 -0.16 9.27
N SER A 19 -13.85 0.43 10.31
CA SER A 19 -13.14 0.67 11.59
C SER A 19 -12.63 -0.61 12.26
N VAL A 20 -13.29 -1.75 12.02
CA VAL A 20 -12.92 -3.04 12.61
C VAL A 20 -11.84 -3.72 11.78
N GLU A 21 -12.03 -3.81 10.46
CA GLU A 21 -11.05 -4.44 9.55
C GLU A 21 -9.78 -3.59 9.40
N GLY A 22 -9.92 -2.27 9.48
CA GLY A 22 -8.84 -1.30 9.38
C GLY A 22 -7.98 -1.16 10.63
N SER A 23 -8.31 -1.85 11.74
CA SER A 23 -7.44 -1.87 12.92
C SER A 23 -6.10 -2.52 12.56
N THR A 24 -5.04 -1.72 12.58
CA THR A 24 -3.75 -2.03 11.96
C THR A 24 -2.63 -1.81 12.97
N LEU A 25 -1.68 -2.74 13.04
CA LEU A 25 -0.45 -2.64 13.82
C LEU A 25 0.73 -2.48 12.86
N THR A 26 1.40 -1.34 12.88
CA THR A 26 2.60 -1.12 12.08
C THR A 26 3.85 -1.42 12.89
N LEU A 27 4.73 -2.23 12.33
CA LEU A 27 6.03 -2.59 12.88
C LEU A 27 7.10 -2.47 11.79
N THR A 28 8.37 -2.36 12.19
CA THR A 28 9.50 -2.56 11.26
C THR A 28 9.42 -3.94 10.63
N SER A 29 9.88 -4.11 9.39
CA SER A 29 9.83 -5.40 8.68
C SER A 29 10.42 -6.57 9.49
N THR A 30 11.53 -6.34 10.22
CA THR A 30 12.13 -7.33 11.12
C THR A 30 11.19 -7.76 12.25
N ASN A 31 10.65 -6.82 13.03
CA ASN A 31 9.74 -7.13 14.13
C ASN A 31 8.43 -7.78 13.65
N ALA A 32 7.91 -7.36 12.48
CA ALA A 32 6.74 -8.00 11.89
C ALA A 32 7.03 -9.47 11.52
N SER A 33 8.23 -9.77 11.00
CA SER A 33 8.63 -11.15 10.70
C SER A 33 8.65 -12.05 11.95
N TYR A 34 9.05 -11.51 13.11
CA TYR A 34 8.99 -12.24 14.38
C TYR A 34 7.55 -12.56 14.79
N VAL A 35 6.61 -11.62 14.61
CA VAL A 35 5.18 -11.86 14.88
C VAL A 35 4.62 -12.93 13.96
N VAL A 36 4.92 -12.87 12.65
CA VAL A 36 4.48 -13.89 11.69
C VAL A 36 5.05 -15.27 12.02
N ALA A 37 6.34 -15.35 12.40
CA ALA A 37 6.97 -16.60 12.83
C ALA A 37 6.31 -17.15 14.11
N PHE A 38 6.02 -16.30 15.09
CA PHE A 38 5.30 -16.69 16.29
C PHE A 38 3.91 -17.27 15.97
N LEU A 39 3.14 -16.63 15.09
CA LEU A 39 1.81 -17.11 14.69
C LEU A 39 1.88 -18.48 14.00
N ALA A 40 2.88 -18.70 13.15
CA ALA A 40 3.08 -19.99 12.50
C ALA A 40 3.37 -21.12 13.51
N LEU A 41 4.24 -20.86 14.50
CA LEU A 41 4.52 -21.80 15.58
C LEU A 41 3.28 -22.05 16.46
N PHE A 42 2.55 -20.98 16.82
CA PHE A 42 1.33 -21.08 17.60
C PHE A 42 0.26 -21.91 16.90
N LEU A 43 0.04 -21.70 15.59
CA LEU A 43 -0.89 -22.51 14.80
C LEU A 43 -0.48 -23.98 14.73
N GLY A 44 0.82 -24.29 14.74
CA GLY A 44 1.32 -25.66 14.84
C GLY A 44 0.89 -26.35 16.14
N VAL A 45 0.99 -25.64 17.28
CA VAL A 45 0.51 -26.13 18.58
C VAL A 45 -1.01 -26.33 18.57
N VAL A 46 -1.76 -25.34 18.06
CA VAL A 46 -3.23 -25.40 17.95
C VAL A 46 -3.67 -26.58 17.08
N ALA A 47 -2.97 -26.87 15.98
CA ALA A 47 -3.28 -28.00 15.10
C ALA A 47 -3.18 -29.35 15.83
N GLY A 48 -2.18 -29.53 16.69
CA GLY A 48 -2.03 -30.73 17.53
C GLY A 48 -3.19 -30.89 18.51
N HIS A 49 -3.57 -29.81 19.21
CA HIS A 49 -4.72 -29.83 20.12
C HIS A 49 -6.05 -30.07 19.39
N PHE A 50 -6.24 -29.49 18.22
CA PHE A 50 -7.42 -29.73 17.41
C PHE A 50 -7.53 -31.20 16.98
N TRP A 51 -6.41 -31.80 16.54
CA TRP A 51 -6.38 -33.23 16.21
C TRP A 51 -6.66 -34.12 17.43
N ALA A 52 -6.18 -33.75 18.61
CA ALA A 52 -6.50 -34.47 19.84
C ALA A 52 -8.01 -34.45 20.16
N ILE A 53 -8.68 -33.29 19.99
CA ILE A 53 -10.15 -33.19 20.14
C ILE A 53 -10.87 -34.09 19.13
N LEU A 54 -10.46 -34.07 17.86
CA LEU A 54 -11.04 -34.92 16.83
C LEU A 54 -10.83 -36.41 17.16
N SER A 55 -9.64 -36.78 17.60
CA SER A 55 -9.30 -38.16 17.95
C SER A 55 -10.14 -38.64 19.14
N TYR A 56 -10.28 -37.81 20.17
CA TYR A 56 -11.16 -38.06 21.30
C TYR A 56 -12.62 -38.23 20.86
N THR A 57 -13.11 -37.34 20.00
CA THR A 57 -14.51 -37.37 19.53
C THR A 57 -14.79 -38.64 18.73
N VAL A 58 -13.91 -38.97 17.78
CA VAL A 58 -14.02 -40.19 16.97
C VAL A 58 -13.93 -41.43 17.87
N PHE A 59 -13.04 -41.43 18.85
CA PHE A 59 -12.94 -42.50 19.84
C PHE A 59 -14.26 -42.70 20.59
N GLN A 60 -14.79 -41.63 21.19
CA GLN A 60 -16.00 -41.65 22.01
C GLN A 60 -17.26 -42.04 21.22
N ILE A 61 -17.33 -41.71 19.92
CA ILE A 61 -18.42 -42.13 19.03
C ILE A 61 -18.34 -43.63 18.74
N ARG A 62 -17.11 -44.16 18.62
CA ARG A 62 -16.84 -45.53 18.20
C ARG A 62 -16.70 -46.52 19.36
N ALA A 63 -16.48 -46.03 20.58
CA ALA A 63 -16.40 -46.84 21.79
C ALA A 63 -17.68 -47.66 21.97
N THR A 64 -17.52 -48.96 22.24
CA THR A 64 -18.62 -49.92 22.23
C THR A 64 -18.28 -51.13 23.08
N LEU A 65 -19.27 -51.67 23.79
CA LEU A 65 -19.16 -52.95 24.50
C LEU A 65 -19.43 -54.16 23.60
N ALA A 66 -20.01 -53.96 22.42
CA ALA A 66 -20.23 -55.03 21.46
C ALA A 66 -18.92 -55.52 20.83
N ASP A 67 -18.86 -56.81 20.51
CA ASP A 67 -17.69 -57.44 19.89
C ASP A 67 -17.30 -56.76 18.58
N ARG A 68 -16.04 -56.35 18.48
CA ARG A 68 -15.45 -55.74 17.28
C ARG A 68 -14.16 -56.45 16.89
N SER A 69 -13.78 -56.29 15.62
CA SER A 69 -12.52 -56.86 15.14
C SER A 69 -11.30 -56.25 15.84
N ALA A 70 -10.21 -57.01 15.99
CA ALA A 70 -8.94 -56.53 16.56
C ALA A 70 -8.45 -55.20 15.94
N GLN A 71 -8.64 -55.02 14.63
CA GLN A 71 -8.31 -53.79 13.92
C GLN A 71 -9.05 -52.55 14.47
N HIS A 72 -10.29 -52.71 14.96
CA HIS A 72 -11.03 -51.62 15.60
C HIS A 72 -10.34 -51.17 16.88
N HIS A 73 -9.98 -52.10 17.77
CA HIS A 73 -9.30 -51.79 19.02
C HIS A 73 -7.90 -51.20 18.79
N GLN A 74 -7.16 -51.68 17.78
CA GLN A 74 -5.90 -51.05 17.37
C GLN A 74 -6.08 -49.59 16.93
N GLN A 75 -7.16 -49.28 16.20
CA GLN A 75 -7.47 -47.90 15.83
C GLN A 75 -7.81 -47.03 17.06
N GLN A 76 -8.54 -47.58 18.04
CA GLN A 76 -8.84 -46.87 19.30
C GLN A 76 -7.56 -46.56 20.10
N VAL A 77 -6.63 -47.52 20.16
CA VAL A 77 -5.30 -47.32 20.75
C VAL A 77 -4.53 -46.21 20.02
N ILE A 78 -4.57 -46.19 18.69
CA ILE A 78 -3.86 -45.17 17.90
C ILE A 78 -4.48 -43.78 18.15
N LEU A 79 -5.82 -43.66 18.14
CA LEU A 79 -6.51 -42.40 18.40
C LEU A 79 -6.23 -41.84 19.79
N ARG A 80 -6.02 -42.70 20.80
CA ARG A 80 -5.72 -42.28 22.17
C ARG A 80 -4.30 -41.73 22.34
N ASN A 81 -3.33 -42.28 21.61
CA ASN A 81 -1.91 -42.08 21.90
C ASN A 81 -1.14 -41.23 20.87
N TYR A 82 -1.69 -41.04 19.67
CA TYR A 82 -1.03 -40.26 18.61
C TYR A 82 -1.70 -38.91 18.38
N HIS A 83 -1.22 -37.90 19.10
CA HIS A 83 -1.74 -36.52 19.06
C HIS A 83 -1.22 -35.66 17.91
N ALA A 84 -0.34 -36.19 17.06
CA ALA A 84 0.02 -35.57 15.79
C ALA A 84 -0.68 -36.31 14.64
N PRO A 85 -1.43 -35.61 13.75
CA PRO A 85 -2.20 -36.26 12.68
C PRO A 85 -1.32 -37.05 11.71
N ALA A 86 -0.12 -36.56 11.39
CA ALA A 86 0.83 -37.26 10.52
C ALA A 86 1.31 -38.58 11.14
N ALA A 87 1.59 -38.58 12.45
CA ALA A 87 1.97 -39.78 13.18
C ALA A 87 0.80 -40.78 13.23
N ALA A 88 -0.43 -40.30 13.46
CA ALA A 88 -1.61 -41.15 13.45
C ALA A 88 -1.85 -41.81 12.07
N ILE A 89 -1.71 -41.06 10.97
CA ILE A 89 -1.80 -41.61 9.60
C ILE A 89 -0.80 -42.74 9.40
N TRP A 90 0.46 -42.50 9.77
CA TRP A 90 1.53 -43.48 9.62
C TRP A 90 1.23 -44.77 10.40
N GLN A 91 0.76 -44.64 11.64
CA GLN A 91 0.44 -45.79 12.48
C GLN A 91 -0.82 -46.53 12.02
N LEU A 92 -1.84 -45.82 11.56
CA LEU A 92 -3.02 -46.43 10.94
C LEU A 92 -2.66 -47.18 9.66
N PHE A 93 -1.73 -46.65 8.87
CA PHE A 93 -1.21 -47.32 7.68
C PHE A 93 -0.47 -48.61 8.05
N LEU A 94 0.47 -48.56 9.00
CA LEU A 94 1.21 -49.74 9.46
C LEU A 94 0.28 -50.81 10.05
N ALA A 95 -0.69 -50.41 10.88
CA ALA A 95 -1.69 -51.31 11.42
C ALA A 95 -2.51 -51.96 10.31
N SER A 96 -3.02 -51.20 9.34
CA SER A 96 -3.75 -51.79 8.20
C SER A 96 -2.86 -52.68 7.32
N TRP A 97 -1.58 -52.34 7.18
CA TRP A 97 -0.60 -53.12 6.42
C TRP A 97 -0.32 -54.49 7.03
N SER A 98 -0.28 -54.62 8.37
CA SER A 98 -0.09 -55.93 9.01
C SER A 98 -1.24 -56.89 8.72
N TRP A 99 -2.46 -56.38 8.53
CA TRP A 99 -3.65 -57.18 8.18
C TRP A 99 -3.81 -57.45 6.68
N ARG A 100 -2.92 -56.93 5.81
CA ARG A 100 -3.03 -57.08 4.34
C ARG A 100 -2.97 -58.54 3.88
N ARG A 101 -2.22 -59.39 4.58
CA ARG A 101 -2.10 -60.82 4.23
C ARG A 101 -3.41 -61.57 4.44
N SER A 102 -4.19 -61.17 5.45
CA SER A 102 -5.44 -61.85 5.83
C SER A 102 -6.67 -61.26 5.13
N ARG A 103 -6.70 -59.96 4.86
CA ARG A 103 -7.88 -59.23 4.33
C ARG A 103 -7.65 -58.52 3.00
N GLY A 104 -6.44 -58.61 2.43
CA GLY A 104 -6.07 -57.90 1.20
C GLY A 104 -6.23 -56.38 1.32
N VAL A 105 -6.59 -55.73 0.20
CA VAL A 105 -6.82 -54.27 0.12
C VAL A 105 -7.99 -53.82 1.01
N ARG A 106 -8.94 -54.72 1.34
CA ARG A 106 -10.07 -54.39 2.22
C ARG A 106 -9.63 -54.09 3.66
N ALA A 107 -8.40 -54.43 4.05
CA ALA A 107 -7.82 -54.03 5.32
C ALA A 107 -7.76 -52.49 5.48
N PHE A 108 -7.70 -51.71 4.40
CA PHE A 108 -7.60 -50.25 4.50
C PHE A 108 -8.95 -49.53 4.61
N LEU A 109 -10.05 -50.17 4.18
CA LEU A 109 -11.39 -49.58 4.17
C LEU A 109 -11.83 -49.03 5.55
N PRO A 110 -11.65 -49.75 6.68
CA PRO A 110 -12.05 -49.25 7.99
C PRO A 110 -11.20 -48.09 8.51
N THR A 111 -9.96 -47.93 8.02
CA THR A 111 -9.06 -46.81 8.41
C THR A 111 -9.25 -45.55 7.58
N LEU A 112 -9.80 -45.67 6.36
CA LEU A 112 -9.93 -44.55 5.42
C LEU A 112 -10.61 -43.31 6.02
N PRO A 113 -11.73 -43.40 6.76
CA PRO A 113 -12.39 -42.21 7.29
C PRO A 113 -11.51 -41.41 8.24
N VAL A 114 -10.72 -42.09 9.08
CA VAL A 114 -9.82 -41.45 10.05
C VAL A 114 -8.60 -40.86 9.35
N ILE A 115 -8.05 -41.55 8.34
CA ILE A 115 -6.95 -41.04 7.52
C ILE A 115 -7.38 -39.79 6.74
N ILE A 116 -8.58 -39.82 6.13
CA ILE A 116 -9.14 -38.66 5.42
C ILE A 116 -9.31 -37.49 6.40
N LEU A 117 -9.84 -37.73 7.61
CA LEU A 117 -9.99 -36.69 8.63
C LEU A 117 -8.64 -36.10 9.09
N ALA A 118 -7.61 -36.94 9.22
CA ALA A 118 -6.25 -36.48 9.56
C ALA A 118 -5.64 -35.63 8.44
N LEU A 119 -5.78 -36.08 7.18
CA LEU A 119 -5.30 -35.35 6.01
C LEU A 119 -6.02 -34.01 5.83
N THR A 120 -7.35 -33.97 6.00
CA THR A 120 -8.10 -32.71 5.92
C THR A 120 -7.68 -31.75 7.03
N SER A 121 -7.41 -32.26 8.24
CA SER A 121 -6.89 -31.43 9.35
C SER A 121 -5.52 -30.85 9.02
N ILE A 122 -4.59 -31.67 8.51
CA ILE A 122 -3.26 -31.21 8.08
C ILE A 122 -3.40 -30.13 7.00
N MET A 123 -4.21 -30.38 5.96
CA MET A 123 -4.39 -29.42 4.87
C MET A 123 -5.06 -28.12 5.35
N ALA A 124 -6.05 -28.21 6.24
CA ALA A 124 -6.73 -27.04 6.79
C ALA A 124 -5.77 -26.15 7.60
N PHE A 125 -4.95 -26.73 8.48
CA PHE A 125 -3.99 -25.97 9.28
C PHE A 125 -2.77 -25.51 8.47
N ALA A 126 -2.33 -26.27 7.47
CA ALA A 126 -1.32 -25.80 6.52
C ALA A 126 -1.83 -24.59 5.73
N ALA A 127 -3.06 -24.64 5.23
CA ALA A 127 -3.71 -23.51 4.56
C ALA A 127 -3.87 -22.32 5.51
N ALA A 128 -4.30 -22.55 6.76
CA ALA A 128 -4.39 -21.49 7.78
C ALA A 128 -3.03 -20.85 8.09
N GLY A 129 -1.96 -21.64 8.16
CA GLY A 129 -0.59 -21.14 8.32
C GLY A 129 -0.17 -20.23 7.17
N ILE A 130 -0.42 -20.64 5.93
CA ILE A 130 -0.14 -19.80 4.74
C ILE A 130 -1.00 -18.53 4.75
N LEU A 131 -2.28 -18.64 5.12
CA LEU A 131 -3.19 -17.50 5.22
C LEU A 131 -2.82 -16.56 6.37
N SER A 132 -2.17 -17.04 7.43
CA SER A 132 -1.68 -16.18 8.52
C SER A 132 -0.63 -15.18 8.03
N ALA A 133 0.17 -15.54 7.02
CA ALA A 133 1.09 -14.60 6.39
C ALA A 133 0.36 -13.46 5.67
N LYS A 134 -0.87 -13.67 5.18
CA LYS A 134 -1.73 -12.62 4.59
C LYS A 134 -2.34 -11.66 5.61
N ILE A 135 -2.07 -11.82 6.91
CA ILE A 135 -2.42 -10.82 7.92
C ILE A 135 -1.57 -9.55 7.73
N THR A 136 -0.40 -9.68 7.11
CA THR A 136 0.32 -8.53 6.56
C THR A 136 -0.49 -7.95 5.40
N SER A 137 -0.69 -6.62 5.39
CA SER A 137 -1.35 -5.98 4.25
C SER A 137 -0.52 -6.25 2.99
N LYS A 138 -1.18 -6.54 1.87
CA LYS A 138 -0.53 -6.71 0.55
C LYS A 138 0.27 -5.49 0.11
N GLU A 139 0.02 -4.38 0.77
CA GLU A 139 0.45 -3.04 0.46
C GLU A 139 0.84 -2.40 1.81
N SER A 140 2.14 -2.23 2.09
CA SER A 140 2.67 -1.71 3.36
C SER A 140 2.38 -0.21 3.54
N ASP A 141 1.10 0.12 3.60
CA ASP A 141 0.62 1.45 3.92
C ASP A 141 0.84 1.72 5.40
N VAL A 142 1.53 2.81 5.70
CA VAL A 142 1.93 3.18 7.05
C VAL A 142 1.53 4.61 7.35
N LEU A 143 1.29 4.89 8.62
CA LEU A 143 1.03 6.22 9.12
C LEU A 143 2.35 6.96 9.37
N VAL A 144 2.43 8.21 8.95
CA VAL A 144 3.61 9.07 9.10
C VAL A 144 3.35 10.13 10.16
N LYS A 145 4.37 10.41 10.98
CA LYS A 145 4.37 11.43 12.02
C LYS A 145 5.59 12.33 11.90
N GLY A 146 5.35 13.59 11.58
CA GLY A 146 6.36 14.65 11.56
C GLY A 146 6.54 15.33 12.91
N ALA A 147 7.71 15.92 13.13
CA ALA A 147 7.96 16.79 14.29
C ALA A 147 7.19 18.12 14.17
N ASP A 148 7.12 18.65 12.95
CA ASP A 148 6.36 19.86 12.60
C ASP A 148 5.29 19.48 11.57
N CYS A 149 4.10 20.08 11.71
CA CYS A 149 2.96 19.86 10.84
C CYS A 149 2.28 21.18 10.52
N GLY A 150 1.85 21.37 9.27
CA GLY A 150 1.15 22.57 8.84
C GLY A 150 1.53 23.04 7.45
N PHE A 151 1.11 24.26 7.10
CA PHE A 151 1.46 24.87 5.81
C PHE A 151 2.73 25.71 5.92
N TRP A 152 3.58 25.69 4.91
CA TRP A 152 4.64 26.68 4.80
C TRP A 152 4.04 28.06 4.51
N SER A 153 4.16 28.96 5.48
CA SER A 153 3.78 30.36 5.39
C SER A 153 4.77 31.17 4.56
N THR A 154 4.25 31.93 3.60
CA THR A 154 5.03 32.93 2.84
C THR A 154 4.93 34.33 3.44
N SER A 155 4.19 34.48 4.54
CA SER A 155 3.85 35.79 5.12
C SER A 155 4.68 36.13 6.36
N ASN A 156 5.96 35.69 6.42
CA ASN A 156 6.81 36.08 7.52
C ASN A 156 7.11 37.58 7.38
N ARG A 157 6.36 38.39 8.12
CA ARG A 157 6.59 39.83 8.19
C ARG A 157 7.70 40.05 9.20
N LEU A 158 8.77 40.72 8.77
CA LEU A 158 9.78 41.27 9.66
C LEU A 158 9.10 42.20 10.68
N ALA A 159 9.76 42.52 11.80
CA ALA A 159 9.25 43.45 12.81
C ALA A 159 8.87 44.84 12.24
N THR A 160 9.39 45.17 11.05
CA THR A 160 9.12 46.37 10.26
C THR A 160 7.86 46.28 9.38
N GLY A 161 7.17 45.14 9.34
CA GLY A 161 6.02 44.87 8.47
C GLY A 161 6.39 44.46 7.03
N ALA A 162 7.67 44.50 6.66
CA ALA A 162 8.17 44.06 5.36
C ALA A 162 8.19 42.53 5.24
N VAL A 163 7.98 41.99 4.04
CA VAL A 163 8.12 40.55 3.78
C VAL A 163 9.59 40.18 3.86
N ASP A 164 9.92 39.15 4.64
CA ASP A 164 11.24 38.55 4.66
C ASP A 164 11.54 37.95 3.27
N SER A 165 12.42 38.61 2.52
CA SER A 165 12.79 38.20 1.15
C SER A 165 13.39 36.81 1.12
N ASP A 166 14.16 36.44 2.14
CA ASP A 166 14.89 35.17 2.18
C ASP A 166 13.92 34.02 2.41
N ALA A 167 12.91 34.22 3.28
CA ALA A 167 11.83 33.24 3.48
C ALA A 167 11.01 33.01 2.20
N LEU A 168 10.76 34.06 1.42
CA LEU A 168 10.04 33.95 0.14
C LEU A 168 10.88 33.22 -0.92
N VAL A 169 12.18 33.52 -1.00
CA VAL A 169 13.12 32.84 -1.91
C VAL A 169 13.27 31.37 -1.52
N ALA A 170 13.38 31.04 -0.23
CA ALA A 170 13.43 29.67 0.27
C ALA A 170 12.16 28.87 -0.06
N TYR A 171 10.99 29.49 0.08
CA TYR A 171 9.74 28.89 -0.36
C TYR A 171 9.73 28.63 -1.88
N GLY A 172 10.24 29.57 -2.68
CA GLY A 172 10.39 29.41 -4.13
C GLY A 172 11.36 28.27 -4.50
N ALA A 173 12.47 28.15 -3.79
CA ALA A 173 13.44 27.07 -3.96
C ALA A 173 12.82 25.70 -3.62
N ASN A 174 12.16 25.57 -2.47
CA ASN A 174 11.42 24.34 -2.10
C ASN A 174 10.37 23.97 -3.16
N PHE A 175 9.65 24.95 -3.69
CA PHE A 175 8.67 24.71 -4.74
C PHE A 175 9.31 24.14 -6.02
N ALA A 176 10.45 24.68 -6.44
CA ALA A 176 11.20 24.16 -7.58
C ALA A 176 11.74 22.75 -7.30
N GLU A 177 12.26 22.49 -6.11
CA GLU A 177 12.72 21.16 -5.68
C GLU A 177 11.59 20.11 -5.73
N ASP A 178 10.42 20.43 -5.18
CA ASP A 178 9.26 19.54 -5.21
C ASP A 178 8.81 19.26 -6.67
N MET A 179 8.91 20.25 -7.57
CA MET A 179 8.62 20.05 -9.00
C MET A 179 9.65 19.18 -9.72
N HIS A 180 10.95 19.36 -9.42
CA HIS A 180 12.02 18.52 -9.98
C HIS A 180 11.87 17.06 -9.52
N LEU A 181 11.58 16.88 -8.23
CA LEU A 181 11.27 15.57 -7.66
C LEU A 181 10.03 14.96 -8.31
N ALA A 182 8.96 15.74 -8.46
CA ALA A 182 7.72 15.29 -9.10
C ALA A 182 7.93 14.83 -10.54
N SER A 183 8.72 15.58 -11.33
CA SER A 183 9.02 15.21 -12.72
C SER A 183 9.85 13.93 -12.80
N THR A 184 10.86 13.78 -11.92
CA THR A 184 11.65 12.54 -11.83
C THR A 184 10.77 11.34 -11.50
N MET A 185 9.88 11.51 -10.52
CA MET A 185 8.93 10.46 -10.11
C MET A 185 7.85 10.16 -11.14
N ALA A 186 7.44 11.15 -11.94
CA ALA A 186 6.49 10.93 -13.03
C ALA A 186 7.05 9.98 -14.10
N VAL A 187 8.38 9.89 -14.22
CA VAL A 187 9.08 8.92 -15.08
C VAL A 187 9.40 7.61 -14.34
N ALA A 188 9.92 7.69 -13.12
CA ALA A 188 10.33 6.50 -12.35
C ALA A 188 9.14 5.60 -11.99
N CYS A 189 7.99 6.17 -11.64
CA CYS A 189 6.81 5.43 -11.19
C CYS A 189 5.90 4.93 -12.32
N GLN A 190 6.35 4.91 -13.57
CA GLN A 190 5.57 4.36 -14.69
C GLN A 190 5.64 2.83 -14.72
N LYS A 191 4.55 2.15 -15.12
CA LYS A 191 4.42 0.68 -15.10
C LYS A 191 5.54 -0.08 -15.84
N ASN A 192 6.20 0.55 -16.83
CA ASN A 192 7.29 -0.05 -17.62
C ASN A 192 8.58 0.76 -17.54
N SER A 193 8.80 1.48 -16.44
CA SER A 193 10.02 2.28 -16.27
C SER A 193 11.23 1.39 -16.02
N SER A 194 12.34 1.66 -16.71
CA SER A 194 13.61 0.97 -16.45
C SER A 194 14.24 1.35 -15.10
N VAL A 195 13.77 2.42 -14.48
CA VAL A 195 14.21 2.95 -13.18
C VAL A 195 13.09 2.86 -12.13
N ALA A 196 12.25 1.83 -12.24
CA ALA A 196 11.12 1.62 -11.31
C ALA A 196 11.55 1.47 -9.84
N SER A 197 12.78 1.02 -9.58
CA SER A 197 13.36 0.93 -8.22
C SER A 197 13.45 2.27 -7.51
N ASP A 198 13.54 3.37 -8.27
CA ASP A 198 13.72 4.73 -7.72
C ASP A 198 12.35 5.40 -7.43
N CYS A 199 11.24 4.70 -7.70
CA CYS A 199 9.90 5.18 -7.41
C CYS A 199 9.63 5.16 -5.91
N VAL A 200 9.82 6.30 -5.24
CA VAL A 200 9.37 6.51 -3.86
C VAL A 200 7.91 6.97 -3.84
N SER A 201 7.09 6.41 -2.94
CA SER A 201 5.67 6.76 -2.84
C SER A 201 5.41 7.81 -1.75
N TYR A 202 4.75 8.90 -2.10
CA TYR A 202 4.28 9.95 -1.17
C TYR A 202 2.79 9.82 -0.79
N ALA A 203 2.15 8.76 -1.24
CA ALA A 203 0.77 8.41 -0.94
C ALA A 203 0.59 6.87 -1.01
N PRO A 204 -0.57 6.32 -0.60
CA PRO A 204 -0.86 4.89 -0.77
C PRO A 204 -0.87 4.46 -2.24
N LYS A 205 -1.56 5.22 -3.10
CA LYS A 205 -1.71 4.89 -4.52
C LYS A 205 -1.14 5.97 -5.44
N GLN A 206 -0.70 5.53 -6.60
CA GLN A 206 -0.32 6.40 -7.70
C GLN A 206 -1.58 6.94 -8.39
N VAL A 207 -1.55 8.21 -8.83
CA VAL A 207 -2.66 8.76 -9.61
C VAL A 207 -2.66 8.15 -11.00
N GLU A 208 -3.73 7.48 -11.36
CA GLU A 208 -4.00 7.02 -12.73
C GLU A 208 -4.95 8.00 -13.42
N TRP A 209 -4.80 8.15 -14.74
CA TRP A 209 -5.68 8.98 -15.56
C TRP A 209 -5.92 8.33 -16.92
N THR A 210 -7.05 8.69 -17.53
CA THR A 210 -7.37 8.31 -18.89
C THR A 210 -6.87 9.38 -19.85
N THR A 211 -6.17 8.96 -20.90
CA THR A 211 -5.77 9.85 -22.01
C THR A 211 -6.63 9.53 -23.22
N THR A 212 -7.33 10.52 -23.77
CA THR A 212 -8.10 10.37 -25.01
C THR A 212 -7.72 11.45 -26.01
N ILE A 213 -7.68 11.09 -27.29
CA ILE A 213 -7.44 12.03 -28.39
C ILE A 213 -8.77 12.23 -29.13
N THR A 214 -9.18 13.49 -29.25
CA THR A 214 -10.44 13.88 -29.90
C THR A 214 -10.16 14.87 -31.03
N ARG A 215 -11.15 15.02 -31.93
CA ARG A 215 -11.08 16.01 -33.03
C ARG A 215 -11.82 17.32 -32.72
N SER A 216 -12.28 17.50 -31.49
CA SER A 216 -13.05 18.66 -31.05
C SER A 216 -12.13 19.69 -30.40
N CYS A 217 -12.23 20.95 -30.82
CA CYS A 217 -11.48 22.04 -30.21
C CYS A 217 -12.12 22.43 -28.84
N PRO A 218 -11.35 22.55 -27.74
CA PRO A 218 -11.87 23.03 -26.45
C PRO A 218 -12.17 24.53 -26.45
N PHE A 219 -11.72 25.24 -27.49
CA PHE A 219 -11.91 26.67 -27.74
C PHE A 219 -12.86 26.89 -28.93
N ASP A 220 -12.85 28.08 -29.54
CA ASP A 220 -13.49 28.29 -30.84
C ASP A 220 -12.87 27.36 -31.91
N PRO A 221 -13.66 26.67 -32.76
CA PRO A 221 -13.15 25.74 -33.77
C PRO A 221 -12.08 26.31 -34.71
N LYS A 222 -12.06 27.62 -34.92
CA LYS A 222 -11.05 28.28 -35.77
C LYS A 222 -9.69 28.42 -35.09
N MET A 223 -9.62 28.16 -33.78
CA MET A 223 -8.46 28.46 -32.97
C MET A 223 -7.52 27.27 -32.80
N CYS A 224 -8.01 26.04 -33.01
CA CYS A 224 -7.20 24.83 -32.91
C CYS A 224 -6.55 24.47 -34.24
N TYR A 225 -5.23 24.30 -34.23
CA TYR A 225 -4.46 23.84 -35.37
C TYR A 225 -4.65 22.33 -35.58
N LYS A 226 -4.93 21.91 -36.82
CA LYS A 226 -5.22 20.52 -37.22
C LYS A 226 -6.37 19.83 -36.44
N ASN A 227 -7.18 20.59 -35.70
CA ASN A 227 -8.32 20.10 -34.90
C ASN A 227 -8.00 18.83 -34.09
N THR A 228 -6.82 18.77 -33.45
CA THR A 228 -6.43 17.62 -32.62
C THR A 228 -6.32 18.06 -31.17
N THR A 229 -7.03 17.38 -30.28
CA THR A 229 -7.08 17.70 -28.86
C THR A 229 -6.75 16.46 -28.05
N VAL A 230 -5.88 16.59 -27.06
CA VAL A 230 -5.63 15.55 -26.06
C VAL A 230 -6.37 15.92 -24.78
N ARG A 231 -7.03 14.94 -24.18
CA ARG A 231 -7.75 15.07 -22.91
C ARG A 231 -7.14 14.12 -21.88
N PHE A 232 -6.79 14.66 -20.73
CA PHE A 232 -6.39 13.92 -19.53
C PHE A 232 -7.51 14.02 -18.49
N ASP A 233 -7.98 12.88 -17.99
CA ASP A 233 -9.07 12.83 -17.02
C ASP A 233 -8.73 11.85 -15.90
N THR A 234 -8.62 12.35 -14.68
CA THR A 234 -8.32 11.50 -13.51
C THR A 234 -9.49 10.62 -13.10
N GLY A 235 -10.72 10.92 -13.57
CA GLY A 235 -11.92 10.45 -12.90
C GLY A 235 -12.01 10.98 -11.47
N LEU A 236 -12.91 10.40 -10.66
CA LEU A 236 -13.07 10.76 -9.26
C LEU A 236 -12.01 10.04 -8.42
N LEU A 237 -11.09 10.82 -7.84
CA LEU A 237 -10.03 10.34 -6.96
C LEU A 237 -10.43 10.49 -5.48
N ASP A 238 -10.29 9.43 -4.69
CA ASP A 238 -10.50 9.48 -3.24
C ASP A 238 -9.26 10.05 -2.54
N THR A 239 -9.45 11.14 -1.81
CA THR A 239 -8.40 11.86 -1.07
C THR A 239 -7.60 10.99 -0.09
N THR A 240 -8.21 9.96 0.51
CA THR A 240 -7.50 9.01 1.37
C THR A 240 -6.58 8.09 0.57
N GLU A 241 -7.01 7.67 -0.62
CA GLU A 241 -6.24 6.74 -1.44
C GLU A 241 -5.10 7.42 -2.21
N VAL A 242 -5.37 8.59 -2.80
CA VAL A 242 -4.40 9.26 -3.68
C VAL A 242 -3.58 10.36 -2.99
N PHE A 243 -4.07 10.98 -1.92
CA PHE A 243 -3.31 11.99 -1.17
C PHE A 243 -2.87 11.50 0.21
N GLY A 244 -3.32 10.30 0.61
CA GLY A 244 -2.95 9.69 1.88
C GLY A 244 -3.58 10.34 3.10
N ILE A 245 -4.64 11.14 2.96
CA ILE A 245 -5.30 11.74 4.13
C ILE A 245 -6.20 10.69 4.79
N ASN A 246 -5.74 10.09 5.88
CA ASN A 246 -6.41 9.02 6.62
C ASN A 246 -7.70 9.53 7.29
N ALA A 247 -8.82 9.49 6.56
CA ALA A 247 -10.11 9.98 7.02
C ALA A 247 -11.18 8.90 6.93
N GLN A 248 -12.08 8.90 7.91
CA GLN A 248 -13.29 8.07 7.87
C GLN A 248 -14.10 8.36 6.62
N LYS A 249 -14.81 7.36 6.08
CA LYS A 249 -15.58 7.46 4.82
C LYS A 249 -16.45 8.72 4.72
N SER A 250 -17.02 9.14 5.85
CA SER A 250 -17.92 10.29 5.92
C SER A 250 -17.22 11.66 5.94
N ASP A 251 -15.92 11.67 6.15
CA ASP A 251 -15.06 12.87 6.18
C ASP A 251 -14.13 12.95 4.96
N ARG A 252 -14.18 11.94 4.09
CA ARG A 252 -13.44 11.91 2.82
C ARG A 252 -14.04 12.85 1.79
N LEU A 253 -13.22 13.23 0.83
CA LEU A 253 -13.62 13.97 -0.36
C LEU A 253 -13.25 13.16 -1.61
N LEU A 254 -13.96 13.44 -2.69
CA LEU A 254 -13.54 13.03 -4.03
C LEU A 254 -13.11 14.26 -4.83
N TRP A 255 -12.05 14.13 -5.61
CA TRP A 255 -11.51 15.19 -6.46
C TRP A 255 -11.28 14.69 -7.87
N ARG A 256 -11.57 15.52 -8.87
CA ARG A 256 -11.29 15.23 -10.29
C ARG A 256 -10.63 16.42 -10.95
N ASN A 257 -9.65 16.12 -11.81
CA ASN A 257 -9.00 17.09 -12.67
C ASN A 257 -9.16 16.65 -14.13
N VAL A 258 -9.56 17.59 -14.98
CA VAL A 258 -9.70 17.40 -16.42
C VAL A 258 -8.89 18.47 -17.12
N VAL A 259 -8.00 18.06 -18.01
CA VAL A 259 -7.18 18.95 -18.83
C VAL A 259 -7.38 18.60 -20.30
N GLU A 260 -7.78 19.57 -21.11
CA GLU A 260 -7.87 19.43 -22.56
C GLU A 260 -6.91 20.40 -23.24
N CYS A 261 -6.04 19.90 -24.10
CA CYS A 261 -5.02 20.69 -24.78
C CYS A 261 -5.08 20.52 -26.29
N SER A 262 -4.90 21.61 -27.02
CA SER A 262 -4.80 21.60 -28.48
C SER A 262 -3.73 22.60 -28.97
N PRO A 263 -2.92 22.23 -29.97
CA PRO A 263 -2.09 23.19 -30.70
C PRO A 263 -2.95 24.34 -31.26
N LEU A 264 -2.47 25.57 -31.21
CA LEU A 264 -3.24 26.75 -31.64
C LEU A 264 -2.81 27.23 -33.02
N VAL A 265 -3.76 27.78 -33.77
CA VAL A 265 -3.47 28.51 -35.01
C VAL A 265 -2.64 29.74 -34.67
N ARG A 266 -1.62 29.98 -35.49
CA ARG A 266 -0.68 31.09 -35.32
C ARG A 266 -0.95 32.19 -36.33
N GLU A 267 -1.34 31.84 -37.54
CA GLU A 267 -1.64 32.76 -38.64
C GLU A 267 -2.68 33.80 -38.20
N GLY A 268 -2.34 35.09 -38.36
CA GLY A 268 -3.18 36.21 -37.91
C GLY A 268 -3.04 36.57 -36.43
N TYR A 269 -2.27 35.82 -35.64
CA TYR A 269 -2.04 36.04 -34.21
C TYR A 269 -0.57 36.29 -33.86
N TYR A 270 0.26 36.69 -34.82
CA TYR A 270 1.65 37.08 -34.56
C TYR A 270 2.04 38.31 -35.38
N LYS A 271 3.05 39.03 -34.90
CA LYS A 271 3.77 40.04 -35.65
C LYS A 271 5.21 39.60 -35.75
N ASP A 272 5.69 39.47 -36.98
CA ASP A 272 7.04 38.98 -37.28
C ASP A 272 8.13 39.92 -36.72
N TRP A 273 9.39 39.51 -36.85
CA TRP A 273 10.56 40.23 -36.36
C TRP A 273 10.50 41.73 -36.66
N HIS A 274 10.50 42.55 -35.61
CA HIS A 274 10.47 44.00 -35.72
C HIS A 274 11.08 44.66 -34.49
N SER A 275 11.39 45.96 -34.59
CA SER A 275 11.86 46.72 -33.43
C SER A 275 10.72 47.03 -32.47
N MET A 276 10.90 46.67 -31.20
CA MET A 276 10.04 47.12 -30.10
C MET A 276 10.68 48.28 -29.32
N ASN A 277 11.74 48.90 -29.84
CA ASN A 277 12.40 50.02 -29.18
C ASN A 277 11.41 51.17 -28.95
N GLY A 278 11.40 51.73 -27.74
CA GLY A 278 10.44 52.76 -27.34
C GLY A 278 9.08 52.21 -26.87
N THR A 279 8.86 50.89 -26.87
CA THR A 279 7.62 50.30 -26.36
C THR A 279 7.56 50.47 -24.84
N LYS A 280 6.45 51.02 -24.35
CA LYS A 280 6.21 51.19 -22.93
C LYS A 280 5.68 49.88 -22.33
N PHE A 281 6.20 49.52 -21.17
CA PHE A 281 5.72 48.41 -20.37
C PHE A 281 5.68 48.78 -18.89
N ARG A 282 4.83 48.09 -18.13
CA ARG A 282 4.73 48.23 -16.68
C ARG A 282 5.69 47.27 -16.01
N VAL A 283 6.50 47.77 -15.10
CA VAL A 283 7.32 46.96 -14.19
C VAL A 283 6.73 47.07 -12.79
N GLY A 284 5.91 46.10 -12.41
CA GLY A 284 5.23 46.11 -11.12
C GLY A 284 4.05 47.10 -11.06
N GLU A 285 3.75 47.60 -9.85
CA GLU A 285 2.53 48.38 -9.55
C GLU A 285 2.62 49.90 -9.84
N GLY A 286 3.75 50.44 -10.32
CA GLY A 286 3.92 51.90 -10.40
C GLY A 286 4.64 52.46 -11.63
N ASP A 287 5.71 51.81 -12.10
CA ASP A 287 6.63 52.47 -13.03
C ASP A 287 6.44 51.96 -14.48
N GLU A 288 6.18 52.90 -15.40
CA GLU A 288 6.31 52.66 -16.84
C GLU A 288 7.80 52.68 -17.21
N ALA A 289 8.32 51.52 -17.59
CA ALA A 289 9.62 51.41 -18.23
C ALA A 289 9.45 51.47 -19.75
N THR A 290 10.45 51.99 -20.44
CA THR A 290 10.49 52.01 -21.90
C THR A 290 11.55 51.02 -22.36
N LEU A 291 11.20 50.14 -23.31
CA LEU A 291 12.11 49.15 -23.83
C LEU A 291 13.19 49.84 -24.66
N GLN A 292 14.43 49.73 -24.20
CA GLN A 292 15.61 50.13 -24.95
C GLN A 292 16.19 48.88 -25.59
N SER A 293 15.95 48.71 -26.88
CA SER A 293 16.50 47.57 -27.62
C SER A 293 17.93 47.88 -28.07
N GLU A 294 18.81 46.90 -27.96
CA GLU A 294 20.19 47.04 -28.44
C GLU A 294 20.22 47.16 -29.97
N PRO A 295 21.24 47.81 -30.58
CA PRO A 295 21.31 47.99 -32.03
C PRO A 295 21.29 46.65 -32.77
N GLY A 296 20.25 46.37 -33.57
CA GLY A 296 20.07 45.10 -34.30
C GLY A 296 19.29 44.02 -33.54
N GLU A 297 18.68 44.36 -32.40
CA GLU A 297 17.72 43.49 -31.72
C GLU A 297 16.32 43.63 -32.32
N GLU A 298 15.72 42.49 -32.65
CA GLU A 298 14.36 42.39 -33.18
C GLU A 298 13.53 41.44 -32.32
N TRP A 299 12.23 41.69 -32.30
CA TRP A 299 11.28 41.00 -31.46
C TRP A 299 10.16 40.39 -32.29
N LEU A 300 9.75 39.20 -31.88
CA LEU A 300 8.62 38.46 -32.39
C LEU A 300 7.50 38.51 -31.33
N GLU A 301 6.30 38.91 -31.70
CA GLU A 301 5.15 39.04 -30.77
C GLU A 301 4.01 38.09 -31.14
N LEU A 302 3.37 37.48 -30.13
CA LEU A 302 2.14 36.67 -30.28
C LEU A 302 0.95 37.32 -29.56
N PHE A 303 -0.21 37.33 -30.21
CA PHE A 303 -1.41 38.10 -29.83
C PHE A 303 -2.62 37.19 -29.53
N TYR A 304 -2.51 36.36 -28.49
CA TYR A 304 -3.63 35.58 -27.94
C TYR A 304 -4.40 36.32 -26.84
N GLY A 305 -4.08 37.61 -26.62
CA GLY A 305 -4.65 38.43 -25.57
C GLY A 305 -3.64 39.42 -24.93
N PRO A 306 -4.08 40.59 -24.43
CA PRO A 306 -3.20 41.54 -23.75
C PRO A 306 -2.57 40.94 -22.48
N ASN A 307 -1.27 41.15 -22.29
CA ASN A 307 -0.52 40.74 -21.10
C ASN A 307 -0.67 41.80 -20.00
N LEU A 308 -1.22 41.40 -18.86
CA LEU A 308 -1.50 42.30 -17.74
C LEU A 308 -0.29 42.53 -16.83
N ARG A 309 0.64 41.57 -16.79
CA ARG A 309 1.83 41.66 -15.94
C ARG A 309 2.80 42.72 -16.44
N VAL A 310 2.88 42.85 -17.77
CA VAL A 310 3.80 43.76 -18.46
C VAL A 310 3.05 44.95 -19.07
N GLY A 311 1.72 44.91 -19.17
CA GLY A 311 0.90 46.03 -19.66
C GLY A 311 1.03 46.27 -21.16
N ILE A 312 1.20 45.21 -21.96
CA ILE A 312 1.36 45.26 -23.42
C ILE A 312 0.25 44.48 -24.12
N ASN A 313 0.01 44.78 -25.40
CA ASN A 313 -1.07 44.16 -26.16
C ASN A 313 -0.77 42.72 -26.62
N SER A 314 0.51 42.35 -26.72
CA SER A 314 0.93 40.97 -27.01
C SER A 314 0.86 40.11 -25.76
N THR A 315 0.55 38.82 -25.93
CA THR A 315 0.53 37.83 -24.84
C THR A 315 1.93 37.41 -24.46
N PHE A 316 2.77 37.22 -25.48
CA PHE A 316 4.14 36.75 -25.40
C PHE A 316 4.99 37.45 -26.45
N PHE A 317 6.25 37.71 -26.13
CA PHE A 317 7.20 38.33 -27.03
C PHE A 317 8.59 37.69 -26.85
N TYR A 318 9.39 37.65 -27.91
CA TYR A 318 10.67 36.96 -27.95
C TYR A 318 11.71 37.74 -28.76
N SER A 319 12.89 37.96 -28.17
CA SER A 319 14.01 38.65 -28.83
C SER A 319 14.87 37.67 -29.62
N ASN A 320 15.33 38.09 -30.81
CA ASN A 320 16.31 37.36 -31.60
C ASN A 320 17.70 37.30 -30.92
N ARG A 321 17.91 38.07 -29.85
CA ARG A 321 19.11 38.07 -29.00
C ARG A 321 18.94 37.35 -27.67
N ALA A 322 17.73 36.89 -27.34
CA ALA A 322 17.51 36.15 -26.10
C ALA A 322 18.54 35.00 -26.00
N PRO A 323 19.24 34.86 -24.86
CA PRO A 323 20.47 34.07 -24.78
C PRO A 323 20.26 32.64 -25.28
N THR A 324 21.05 32.29 -26.29
CA THR A 324 21.20 30.94 -26.86
C THR A 324 22.23 30.09 -26.12
N THR A 325 22.93 30.68 -25.15
CA THR A 325 24.11 30.21 -24.39
C THR A 325 25.20 29.49 -25.20
N THR A 326 26.22 30.29 -25.56
CA THR A 326 27.68 29.99 -25.59
C THR A 326 28.11 28.55 -25.88
N MET A 327 28.72 28.35 -27.06
CA MET A 327 29.64 27.29 -27.58
C MET A 327 29.61 25.83 -27.07
N PHE A 328 29.12 25.48 -25.87
CA PHE A 328 29.25 24.15 -25.26
C PHE A 328 28.02 23.68 -24.43
N GLY A 329 26.83 24.28 -24.58
CA GLY A 329 25.62 23.75 -23.94
C GLY A 329 24.37 24.59 -24.18
N THR A 330 23.57 24.22 -25.19
CA THR A 330 22.33 24.93 -25.51
C THR A 330 21.10 24.13 -25.11
N GLN A 331 20.15 24.79 -24.45
CA GLN A 331 18.80 24.28 -24.27
C GLN A 331 18.03 24.42 -25.60
N LEU A 332 17.86 23.31 -26.31
CA LEU A 332 17.32 23.27 -27.67
C LEU A 332 15.82 23.61 -27.74
N TRP A 333 15.07 23.19 -26.72
CA TRP A 333 13.67 23.59 -26.53
C TRP A 333 13.50 24.35 -25.22
N SER A 334 12.83 25.49 -25.26
CA SER A 334 12.43 26.19 -24.02
C SER A 334 10.94 26.38 -23.97
N LEU A 335 10.37 26.19 -22.78
CA LEU A 335 8.96 26.36 -22.54
C LEU A 335 8.72 27.64 -21.74
N SER A 336 7.81 28.47 -22.22
CA SER A 336 7.22 29.59 -21.49
C SER A 336 5.72 29.41 -21.44
N ALA A 337 5.06 30.06 -20.49
CA ALA A 337 3.63 29.89 -20.32
C ALA A 337 2.95 31.16 -19.82
N ALA A 338 1.66 31.29 -20.12
CA ALA A 338 0.79 32.33 -19.59
C ALA A 338 -0.52 31.70 -19.13
N ARG A 339 -1.07 32.18 -18.00
CA ARG A 339 -2.33 31.67 -17.45
C ARG A 339 -3.34 32.76 -17.15
N THR A 340 -4.60 32.36 -17.24
CA THR A 340 -5.74 33.20 -16.85
C THR A 340 -6.81 32.32 -16.20
N TYR A 341 -7.47 32.88 -15.18
CA TYR A 341 -8.55 32.19 -14.49
C TYR A 341 -9.88 32.47 -15.16
N ASN A 342 -10.82 31.54 -15.02
CA ASN A 342 -12.20 31.83 -15.41
C ASN A 342 -12.80 32.96 -14.55
N GLN A 343 -13.88 33.59 -15.05
CA GLN A 343 -14.61 34.68 -14.39
C GLN A 343 -13.84 36.01 -14.20
N TRP A 344 -12.96 36.38 -15.15
CA TRP A 344 -12.35 37.72 -15.21
C TRP A 344 -11.52 38.11 -13.99
N VAL A 345 -10.82 37.14 -13.38
CA VAL A 345 -9.63 37.46 -12.57
C VAL A 345 -8.40 37.20 -13.44
N PRO A 346 -8.13 38.06 -14.44
CA PRO A 346 -6.98 37.85 -15.30
C PRO A 346 -5.72 37.95 -14.46
N ARG A 347 -4.88 36.91 -14.57
CA ARG A 347 -3.62 36.82 -13.82
C ARG A 347 -2.48 37.32 -14.68
N ASP A 348 -2.15 36.58 -15.74
CA ASP A 348 -1.03 36.93 -16.60
C ASP A 348 -1.52 37.69 -17.85
N TYR A 349 -2.68 37.32 -18.41
CA TYR A 349 -3.24 37.90 -19.63
C TYR A 349 -4.77 37.85 -19.69
N VAL A 350 -5.36 38.63 -20.60
CA VAL A 350 -6.80 38.60 -20.92
C VAL A 350 -7.01 37.85 -22.24
N PRO A 351 -7.69 36.69 -22.26
CA PRO A 351 -7.80 35.89 -23.47
C PRO A 351 -8.65 36.59 -24.54
N ILE A 352 -8.25 36.47 -25.81
CA ILE A 352 -9.11 36.83 -26.93
C ILE A 352 -10.41 36.03 -26.91
N ARG A 353 -11.46 36.55 -27.56
CA ARG A 353 -12.80 35.95 -27.55
C ARG A 353 -12.80 34.47 -27.94
N SER A 354 -11.97 34.07 -28.91
CA SER A 354 -11.89 32.68 -29.39
C SER A 354 -11.25 31.72 -28.38
N LEU A 355 -10.48 32.21 -27.41
CA LEU A 355 -9.85 31.43 -26.34
C LEU A 355 -10.56 31.58 -24.99
N ASN A 356 -11.56 32.47 -24.90
CA ASN A 356 -12.23 32.77 -23.65
C ASN A 356 -13.16 31.63 -23.22
N ARG A 357 -12.96 31.13 -22.00
CA ARG A 357 -13.78 30.08 -21.37
C ARG A 357 -14.32 30.56 -20.04
N THR A 358 -15.59 30.25 -19.77
CA THR A 358 -16.26 30.58 -18.51
C THR A 358 -16.27 29.44 -17.51
N ASP A 359 -16.05 28.22 -17.99
CA ASP A 359 -16.13 26.95 -17.26
C ASP A 359 -14.77 26.29 -17.02
N ALA A 360 -13.66 26.96 -17.34
CA ALA A 360 -12.31 26.41 -17.22
C ALA A 360 -11.25 27.51 -17.11
N ASP A 361 -10.17 27.22 -16.38
CA ASP A 361 -8.96 28.06 -16.41
C ASP A 361 -8.19 27.79 -17.70
N VAL A 362 -7.60 28.83 -18.31
CA VAL A 362 -6.89 28.70 -19.59
C VAL A 362 -5.40 28.94 -19.41
N ASN A 363 -4.61 28.02 -19.95
CA ASN A 363 -3.14 28.07 -19.97
C ASN A 363 -2.65 28.02 -21.41
N LEU A 364 -1.71 28.89 -21.74
CA LEU A 364 -0.98 28.88 -23.00
C LEU A 364 0.45 28.43 -22.74
N LEU A 365 0.94 27.53 -23.59
CA LEU A 365 2.29 27.01 -23.58
C LEU A 365 2.98 27.44 -24.87
N PHE A 366 4.00 28.28 -24.74
CA PHE A 366 4.83 28.78 -25.82
C PHE A 366 6.13 27.98 -25.83
N MET A 367 6.24 27.02 -26.74
CA MET A 367 7.47 26.26 -26.93
C MET A 367 8.31 26.95 -28.00
N ARG A 368 9.51 27.37 -27.63
CA ARG A 368 10.53 27.83 -28.55
C ARG A 368 11.36 26.64 -29.01
N GLN A 369 11.51 26.49 -30.32
CA GLN A 369 12.46 25.60 -30.97
C GLN A 369 13.66 26.43 -31.42
N HIS A 370 14.87 26.05 -31.00
CA HIS A 370 16.08 26.74 -31.44
C HIS A 370 16.25 26.65 -32.96
N MET A 371 16.56 27.76 -33.63
CA MET A 371 16.63 27.79 -35.11
C MET A 371 17.81 27.00 -35.70
N ALA A 372 18.81 26.64 -34.89
CA ALA A 372 19.88 25.72 -35.31
C ALA A 372 19.49 24.23 -35.19
N LEU A 373 18.28 23.91 -34.71
CA LEU A 373 17.79 22.54 -34.72
C LEU A 373 17.61 22.06 -36.16
N GLU A 374 18.25 20.93 -36.46
CA GLU A 374 18.23 20.30 -37.76
C GLU A 374 17.87 18.83 -37.63
N TYR A 375 16.73 18.46 -38.19
CA TYR A 375 16.24 17.09 -38.23
C TYR A 375 16.66 16.41 -39.53
N SER A 376 16.96 15.11 -39.45
CA SER A 376 17.30 14.28 -40.61
C SER A 376 16.13 14.04 -41.58
N ARG A 377 14.89 14.22 -41.09
CA ARG A 377 13.63 14.01 -41.83
C ARG A 377 12.59 15.04 -41.37
N PRO A 378 11.52 15.31 -42.15
CA PRO A 378 10.45 16.22 -41.74
C PRO A 378 9.80 15.76 -40.43
N VAL A 379 9.45 16.71 -39.56
CA VAL A 379 8.68 16.49 -38.34
C VAL A 379 7.25 17.00 -38.55
N ASN A 380 6.26 16.11 -38.49
CA ASN A 380 4.84 16.45 -38.70
C ASN A 380 4.05 16.65 -37.40
N ASP A 381 4.69 16.41 -36.25
CA ASP A 381 4.12 16.70 -34.93
C ASP A 381 3.69 18.18 -34.87
N PRO A 382 2.43 18.49 -34.50
CA PRO A 382 1.88 19.83 -34.59
C PRO A 382 2.50 20.82 -33.60
N TRP A 383 3.17 20.37 -32.54
CA TRP A 383 3.86 21.24 -31.60
C TRP A 383 5.34 21.36 -31.96
N PHE A 384 5.98 20.25 -32.36
CA PHE A 384 7.40 20.19 -32.75
C PHE A 384 7.64 20.36 -34.27
N GLU A 385 6.68 20.94 -34.99
CA GLU A 385 6.66 20.96 -36.46
C GLU A 385 7.96 21.55 -37.05
N ALA A 386 8.59 20.78 -37.94
CA ALA A 386 9.83 21.15 -38.62
C ALA A 386 9.89 20.51 -40.01
N ASN A 387 9.36 21.23 -40.99
CA ASN A 387 9.18 20.76 -42.36
C ASN A 387 9.90 21.65 -43.40
N THR A 388 10.65 22.68 -42.97
CA THR A 388 11.35 23.58 -43.89
C THR A 388 12.70 22.97 -44.29
N PRO A 389 12.90 22.59 -45.56
CA PRO A 389 14.15 21.98 -46.00
C PRO A 389 15.30 23.01 -46.02
N LYS A 390 16.51 22.54 -45.71
CA LYS A 390 17.78 23.27 -45.80
C LYS A 390 18.83 22.30 -46.32
N ILE A 391 19.64 22.75 -47.27
CA ILE A 391 20.76 21.95 -47.77
C ILE A 391 22.00 22.38 -47.01
N ASN A 392 22.61 21.43 -46.30
CA ASN A 392 23.91 21.62 -45.65
C ASN A 392 24.96 20.77 -46.37
N ALA A 393 26.17 21.32 -46.49
CA ALA A 393 27.32 20.60 -47.01
C ALA A 393 28.08 19.96 -45.86
N TYR A 394 28.21 18.63 -45.88
CA TYR A 394 28.98 17.88 -44.88
C TYR A 394 30.23 17.30 -45.52
N GLU A 395 31.36 17.47 -44.86
CA GLU A 395 32.62 16.85 -45.29
C GLU A 395 32.55 15.33 -45.10
N THR A 396 32.88 14.59 -46.14
CA THR A 396 32.96 13.14 -46.15
C THR A 396 34.36 12.68 -45.73
N GLN A 397 34.53 11.40 -45.42
CA GLN A 397 35.83 10.82 -45.04
C GLN A 397 36.91 11.03 -46.11
N ASP A 398 36.53 11.21 -47.36
CA ASP A 398 37.43 11.44 -48.50
C ASP A 398 37.75 12.94 -48.72
N GLY A 399 37.35 13.83 -47.81
CA GLY A 399 37.56 15.28 -47.91
C GLY A 399 36.65 15.98 -48.94
N THR A 400 35.66 15.27 -49.50
CA THR A 400 34.67 15.86 -50.41
C THR A 400 33.43 16.33 -49.65
N TYR A 401 32.76 17.39 -50.10
CA TYR A 401 31.51 17.85 -49.49
C TYR A 401 30.30 17.18 -50.13
N LYS A 402 29.43 16.59 -49.30
CA LYS A 402 28.15 16.03 -49.71
C LYS A 402 27.01 16.91 -49.22
N ASN A 403 26.12 17.28 -50.13
CA ASN A 403 24.88 17.96 -49.79
C ASN A 403 23.92 16.99 -49.11
N VAL A 404 23.52 17.32 -47.89
CA VAL A 404 22.50 16.60 -47.12
C VAL A 404 21.36 17.57 -46.84
N THR A 405 20.14 17.14 -47.16
CA THR A 405 18.94 17.89 -46.81
C THR A 405 18.59 17.63 -45.35
N VAL A 406 18.54 18.70 -44.57
CA VAL A 406 18.04 18.71 -43.20
C VAL A 406 16.76 19.54 -43.12
N TYR A 407 15.97 19.35 -42.07
CA TYR A 407 14.70 20.02 -41.87
C TYR A 407 14.73 20.85 -40.59
N ARG A 408 14.18 22.07 -40.66
CA ARG A 408 14.14 23.03 -39.57
C ARG A 408 12.72 23.57 -39.37
N PRO A 409 12.39 24.10 -38.18
CA PRO A 409 11.11 24.76 -37.94
C PRO A 409 10.95 25.96 -38.88
N ALA A 410 9.77 26.10 -39.48
CA ALA A 410 9.42 27.26 -40.30
C ALA A 410 9.25 28.53 -39.44
N PHE A 411 8.84 28.34 -38.18
CA PHE A 411 8.58 29.40 -37.23
C PHE A 411 9.14 28.99 -35.86
N PRO A 412 9.82 29.90 -35.12
CA PRO A 412 10.59 29.52 -33.93
C PRO A 412 9.73 29.20 -32.71
N ILE A 413 8.44 29.56 -32.69
CA ILE A 413 7.54 29.39 -31.53
C ILE A 413 6.24 28.68 -31.91
N SER A 414 5.99 27.54 -31.28
CA SER A 414 4.73 26.81 -31.39
C SER A 414 3.91 26.97 -30.10
N THR A 415 2.59 27.17 -30.25
CA THR A 415 1.71 27.42 -29.10
C THR A 415 0.69 26.29 -28.92
N VAL A 416 0.55 25.82 -27.68
CA VAL A 416 -0.54 24.93 -27.25
C VAL A 416 -1.41 25.66 -26.23
N GLY A 417 -2.74 25.58 -26.41
CA GLY A 417 -3.70 26.07 -25.43
C GLY A 417 -4.32 24.91 -24.67
N CYS A 418 -4.43 25.04 -23.35
CA CYS A 418 -4.99 24.04 -22.45
C CYS A 418 -6.09 24.64 -21.57
N THR A 419 -7.21 23.93 -21.43
CA THR A 419 -8.25 24.21 -20.43
C THR A 419 -8.05 23.31 -19.21
N HIS A 420 -8.20 23.85 -18.01
CA HIS A 420 -8.12 23.12 -16.75
C HIS A 420 -9.45 23.24 -16.00
N GLN A 421 -10.05 22.10 -15.67
CA GLN A 421 -11.30 22.03 -14.94
C GLN A 421 -11.16 21.11 -13.73
N PHE A 422 -11.82 21.49 -12.64
CA PHE A 422 -11.78 20.79 -11.37
C PHE A 422 -13.20 20.46 -10.95
N GLN A 423 -13.35 19.39 -10.18
CA GLN A 423 -14.62 19.00 -9.58
C GLN A 423 -14.38 18.39 -8.20
N TRP A 424 -15.23 18.76 -7.25
CA TRP A 424 -15.25 18.19 -5.90
C TRP A 424 -16.56 17.46 -5.69
N CYS A 425 -16.52 16.28 -5.07
CA CYS A 425 -17.73 15.54 -4.71
C CYS A 425 -17.72 15.07 -3.26
N ASP A 426 -18.92 14.90 -2.70
CA ASP A 426 -19.14 14.33 -1.38
C ASP A 426 -19.53 12.84 -1.50
N PRO A 427 -18.64 11.91 -1.13
CA PRO A 427 -18.94 10.48 -1.17
C PRO A 427 -19.97 10.04 -0.12
N SER A 428 -20.30 10.89 0.87
CA SER A 428 -21.24 10.56 1.93
C SER A 428 -22.72 10.64 1.51
N THR A 429 -23.01 11.23 0.34
CA THR A 429 -24.40 11.42 -0.13
C THR A 429 -24.99 10.19 -0.84
N GLY A 430 -24.25 9.10 -0.98
CA GLY A 430 -24.72 7.84 -1.56
C GLY A 430 -23.91 7.36 -2.77
N PRO A 431 -24.46 6.41 -3.56
CA PRO A 431 -23.77 5.79 -4.70
C PRO A 431 -23.45 6.78 -5.83
N SER A 432 -24.30 7.78 -6.01
CA SER A 432 -24.08 8.91 -6.91
C SER A 432 -23.68 10.11 -6.05
N PRO A 433 -22.36 10.38 -5.88
CA PRO A 433 -21.91 11.44 -5.00
C PRO A 433 -22.37 12.81 -5.54
N THR A 434 -22.79 13.70 -4.64
CA THR A 434 -23.16 15.06 -5.01
C THR A 434 -21.90 15.82 -5.33
N CYS A 435 -21.83 16.40 -6.53
CA CYS A 435 -20.63 17.06 -7.05
C CYS A 435 -20.88 18.54 -7.33
N THR A 436 -19.81 19.35 -7.29
CA THR A 436 -19.81 20.67 -7.92
C THR A 436 -19.91 20.55 -9.44
N ALA A 437 -20.18 21.67 -10.12
CA ALA A 437 -19.94 21.71 -11.56
C ALA A 437 -18.44 21.49 -11.86
N LEU A 438 -18.15 20.98 -13.07
CA LEU A 438 -16.79 21.05 -13.61
C LEU A 438 -16.52 22.52 -13.96
N ASP A 439 -15.57 23.13 -13.27
CA ASP A 439 -15.30 24.57 -13.43
C ASP A 439 -13.83 24.90 -13.14
N GLY A 440 -13.40 26.15 -13.39
CA GLY A 440 -12.07 26.65 -13.00
C GLY A 440 -11.79 26.49 -11.49
N LEU A 441 -10.53 26.56 -11.08
CA LEU A 441 -10.15 26.16 -9.71
C LEU A 441 -10.85 26.99 -8.62
N TYR A 442 -10.94 28.31 -8.82
CA TYR A 442 -11.46 29.22 -7.80
C TYR A 442 -12.98 29.09 -7.61
N PRO A 443 -13.82 29.15 -8.65
CA PRO A 443 -15.26 28.91 -8.51
C PRO A 443 -15.59 27.53 -7.95
N THR A 444 -14.90 26.49 -8.40
CA THR A 444 -15.11 25.12 -7.91
C THR A 444 -14.83 25.01 -6.40
N ASN A 445 -13.79 25.68 -5.89
CA ASN A 445 -13.51 25.72 -4.46
C ASN A 445 -14.61 26.45 -3.66
N GLN A 446 -15.16 27.55 -4.19
CA GLN A 446 -16.27 28.26 -3.54
C GLN A 446 -17.54 27.41 -3.52
N GLN A 447 -17.81 26.66 -4.59
CA GLN A 447 -18.90 25.68 -4.63
C GLN A 447 -18.66 24.54 -3.63
N ALA A 448 -17.42 24.02 -3.55
CA ALA A 448 -17.05 22.93 -2.65
C ALA A 448 -17.22 23.31 -1.17
N LYS A 449 -16.89 24.55 -0.79
CA LYS A 449 -17.15 25.07 0.58
C LYS A 449 -18.64 25.09 0.93
N LYS A 450 -19.52 25.26 -0.06
CA LYS A 450 -20.99 25.19 0.13
C LYS A 450 -21.50 23.76 0.13
N LEU A 451 -20.84 22.87 -0.63
CA LEU A 451 -21.15 21.44 -0.71
C LEU A 451 -20.91 20.75 0.64
N TYR A 452 -19.69 20.88 1.18
CA TYR A 452 -19.30 20.17 2.40
C TYR A 452 -19.87 20.83 3.65
N LYS A 453 -20.52 20.02 4.50
CA LYS A 453 -21.15 20.50 5.75
C LYS A 453 -20.33 20.22 6.99
N ARG A 454 -19.43 19.23 6.93
CA ARG A 454 -18.64 18.80 8.09
C ARG A 454 -17.36 19.63 8.19
N LYS A 455 -16.99 19.99 9.41
CA LYS A 455 -15.74 20.72 9.67
C LYS A 455 -14.51 19.97 9.14
N ARG A 456 -14.43 18.65 9.34
CA ARG A 456 -13.32 17.82 8.83
C ARG A 456 -13.21 17.81 7.31
N GLN A 457 -14.34 17.73 6.60
CA GLN A 457 -14.34 17.84 5.14
C GLN A 457 -13.79 19.21 4.69
N LEU A 458 -14.20 20.29 5.36
CA LEU A 458 -13.72 21.65 5.06
C LEU A 458 -12.22 21.81 5.33
N THR A 459 -11.67 21.22 6.40
CA THR A 459 -10.24 21.28 6.72
C THR A 459 -9.42 20.43 5.74
N THR A 460 -9.93 19.26 5.35
CA THR A 460 -9.32 18.42 4.29
C THR A 460 -9.33 19.16 2.95
N LEU A 461 -10.44 19.83 2.61
CA LEU A 461 -10.53 20.66 1.40
C LEU A 461 -9.49 21.77 1.44
N ALA A 462 -9.35 22.48 2.57
CA ALA A 462 -8.36 23.55 2.72
C ALA A 462 -6.92 23.04 2.51
N ARG A 463 -6.58 21.87 3.06
CA ARG A 463 -5.28 21.23 2.89
C ARG A 463 -4.96 20.90 1.43
N ILE A 464 -5.88 20.24 0.75
CA ILE A 464 -5.66 19.84 -0.64
C ILE A 464 -5.69 21.07 -1.54
N TYR A 465 -6.62 22.00 -1.33
CA TYR A 465 -6.71 23.24 -2.08
C TYR A 465 -5.44 24.08 -1.94
N ASN A 466 -4.83 24.14 -0.75
CA ASN A 466 -3.56 24.84 -0.56
C ASN A 466 -2.44 24.28 -1.45
N SER A 467 -2.41 22.95 -1.63
CA SER A 467 -1.48 22.28 -2.53
C SER A 467 -1.80 22.57 -4.00
N ILE A 468 -3.07 22.42 -4.39
CA ILE A 468 -3.53 22.57 -5.78
C ILE A 468 -3.42 24.01 -6.25
N GLN A 469 -3.80 25.03 -5.48
CA GLN A 469 -3.78 26.44 -5.92
C GLN A 469 -2.41 26.95 -6.40
N ARG A 470 -1.33 26.25 -6.02
CA ARG A 470 0.05 26.53 -6.43
C ARG A 470 0.57 25.56 -7.51
N ILE A 471 -0.15 24.48 -7.79
CA ILE A 471 0.25 23.37 -8.69
C ILE A 471 -0.97 22.89 -9.50
N ASN A 472 -1.71 23.79 -10.12
CA ASN A 472 -2.91 23.42 -10.87
C ASN A 472 -2.75 23.57 -12.38
N ALA A 473 -1.66 24.17 -12.84
CA ALA A 473 -1.49 24.58 -14.21
C ALA A 473 -0.11 24.21 -14.77
N PHE A 474 -0.05 23.95 -16.08
CA PHE A 474 1.24 23.70 -16.75
C PHE A 474 2.18 24.91 -16.71
N SER A 475 1.65 26.12 -16.53
CA SER A 475 2.45 27.32 -16.30
C SER A 475 3.28 27.28 -15.02
N ASP A 476 2.79 26.61 -13.97
CA ASP A 476 3.53 26.42 -12.73
C ASP A 476 4.77 25.54 -12.94
N ILE A 477 4.63 24.49 -13.76
CA ILE A 477 5.76 23.60 -14.13
C ILE A 477 6.75 24.34 -15.02
N ALA A 478 6.26 25.03 -16.06
CA ALA A 478 7.11 25.77 -16.98
C ALA A 478 7.94 26.83 -16.24
N GLY A 479 7.35 27.51 -15.25
CA GLY A 479 8.07 28.47 -14.41
C GLY A 479 9.09 27.84 -13.46
N ALA A 480 8.80 26.66 -12.90
CA ALA A 480 9.68 25.99 -11.94
C ALA A 480 10.84 25.22 -12.59
N LEU A 481 10.58 24.52 -13.69
CA LEU A 481 11.53 23.62 -14.36
C LEU A 481 12.20 24.26 -15.58
N VAL A 482 11.67 25.38 -16.08
CA VAL A 482 12.13 26.05 -17.30
C VAL A 482 12.20 25.05 -18.45
N GLY A 483 13.36 24.80 -19.07
CA GLY A 483 13.47 23.81 -20.14
C GLY A 483 13.61 22.37 -19.72
N SER A 484 13.90 22.09 -18.45
CA SER A 484 14.07 20.71 -18.00
C SER A 484 12.75 19.91 -17.99
N VAL A 485 11.61 20.59 -18.19
CA VAL A 485 10.28 19.98 -18.26
C VAL A 485 10.09 19.07 -19.49
N LEU A 486 10.59 19.49 -20.65
CA LEU A 486 10.39 18.76 -21.91
C LEU A 486 11.35 17.57 -21.93
N GLN A 487 10.80 16.38 -22.05
CA GLN A 487 11.59 15.14 -22.15
C GLN A 487 12.49 15.15 -23.38
N MET A 488 12.09 15.85 -24.44
CA MET A 488 12.87 16.01 -25.66
C MET A 488 14.28 16.59 -25.41
N ASN A 489 14.45 17.46 -24.40
CA ASN A 489 15.76 18.04 -24.06
C ASN A 489 16.77 16.98 -23.58
N LYS A 490 16.35 15.75 -23.26
CA LYS A 490 17.26 14.64 -22.92
C LYS A 490 18.06 14.12 -24.12
N PHE A 491 17.62 14.38 -25.35
CA PHE A 491 18.24 13.83 -26.55
C PHE A 491 19.40 14.67 -27.10
N GLY A 492 19.71 15.84 -26.52
CA GLY A 492 20.95 16.58 -26.75
C GLY A 492 21.16 17.12 -28.17
N ASP A 493 22.34 17.72 -28.40
CA ASP A 493 22.78 18.28 -29.69
C ASP A 493 23.30 17.18 -30.63
N HIS A 494 23.13 17.43 -31.93
CA HIS A 494 23.39 16.58 -33.12
C HIS A 494 22.16 15.87 -33.72
N GLN A 495 21.86 16.26 -34.97
CA GLN A 495 21.00 15.60 -35.97
C GLN A 495 19.97 14.61 -35.40
N LEU A 496 18.89 15.16 -34.86
CA LEU A 496 17.86 14.36 -34.23
C LEU A 496 17.10 13.55 -35.29
N ALA A 497 16.88 12.27 -35.00
CA ALA A 497 15.78 11.57 -35.63
C ALA A 497 14.47 12.32 -35.29
N PRO A 498 13.56 12.50 -36.25
CA PRO A 498 12.27 13.13 -35.95
C PRO A 498 11.57 12.34 -34.84
N PRO A 499 10.89 13.00 -33.89
CA PRO A 499 10.02 12.30 -32.96
C PRO A 499 8.84 11.69 -33.71
N LYS A 500 8.04 10.89 -32.98
CA LYS A 500 6.75 10.42 -33.50
C LYS A 500 5.81 11.60 -33.72
N ASP A 501 4.88 11.47 -34.68
CA ASP A 501 3.94 12.53 -35.06
C ASP A 501 2.97 12.96 -33.95
N ASP A 502 2.84 12.16 -32.88
CA ASP A 502 1.98 12.40 -31.72
C ASP A 502 2.76 12.65 -30.42
N TYR A 503 4.06 12.92 -30.51
CA TYR A 503 4.95 13.06 -29.35
C TYR A 503 4.55 14.21 -28.41
N TRP A 504 3.96 15.28 -28.92
CA TRP A 504 3.41 16.37 -28.11
C TRP A 504 2.42 15.88 -27.04
N THR A 505 1.63 14.84 -27.34
CA THR A 505 0.70 14.25 -26.35
C THR A 505 1.45 13.53 -25.23
N THR A 506 2.60 12.94 -25.54
CA THR A 506 3.48 12.26 -24.57
C THR A 506 4.12 13.29 -23.64
N GLU A 507 4.59 14.42 -24.18
CA GLU A 507 5.12 15.54 -23.38
C GLU A 507 4.06 16.12 -22.44
N LEU A 508 2.85 16.37 -22.93
CA LEU A 508 1.77 16.86 -22.09
C LEU A 508 1.32 15.82 -21.05
N SER A 509 1.36 14.53 -21.38
CA SER A 509 1.09 13.45 -20.42
C SER A 509 2.14 13.40 -19.32
N HIS A 510 3.43 13.59 -19.64
CA HIS A 510 4.50 13.73 -18.67
C HIS A 510 4.31 14.97 -17.77
N MET A 511 3.94 16.12 -18.36
CA MET A 511 3.62 17.33 -17.58
C MET A 511 2.41 17.11 -16.67
N PHE A 512 1.37 16.42 -17.13
CA PHE A 512 0.19 16.08 -16.33
C PHE A 512 0.54 15.14 -15.17
N GLY A 513 1.33 14.09 -15.45
CA GLY A 513 1.87 13.21 -14.41
C GLY A 513 2.73 13.95 -13.39
N THR A 514 3.53 14.92 -13.83
CA THR A 514 4.32 15.81 -12.97
C THR A 514 3.42 16.64 -12.06
N LEU A 515 2.33 17.25 -12.58
CA LEU A 515 1.36 17.95 -11.74
C LEU A 515 0.77 17.03 -10.67
N MET A 516 0.35 15.81 -11.05
CA MET A 516 -0.30 14.88 -10.12
C MET A 516 0.68 14.46 -9.01
N LYS A 517 1.93 14.17 -9.37
CA LYS A 517 2.99 13.87 -8.40
C LYS A 517 3.31 15.03 -7.48
N ALA A 518 3.39 16.25 -8.01
CA ALA A 518 3.66 17.43 -7.22
C ALA A 518 2.54 17.69 -6.20
N ILE A 519 1.27 17.45 -6.57
CA ILE A 519 0.15 17.54 -5.62
C ILE A 519 0.27 16.47 -4.52
N GLN A 520 0.65 15.22 -4.83
CA GLN A 520 0.88 14.18 -3.82
C GLN A 520 2.02 14.55 -2.86
N ILE A 521 3.17 14.97 -3.41
CA ILE A 521 4.33 15.41 -2.63
C ILE A 521 3.93 16.53 -1.68
N ARG A 522 3.26 17.57 -2.18
CA ARG A 522 2.94 18.75 -1.36
C ARG A 522 1.88 18.46 -0.29
N ASN A 523 0.94 17.55 -0.57
CA ASN A 523 0.04 17.05 0.47
C ASN A 523 0.80 16.26 1.55
N TYR A 524 1.77 15.43 1.15
CA TYR A 524 2.65 14.74 2.10
C TYR A 524 3.45 15.73 2.95
N ARG A 525 4.04 16.79 2.37
CA ARG A 525 4.85 17.80 3.07
C ARG A 525 4.17 18.43 4.28
N TYR A 526 2.84 18.53 4.25
CA TYR A 526 2.04 19.04 5.38
C TYR A 526 2.35 18.30 6.70
N THR A 527 2.61 16.99 6.65
CA THR A 527 3.03 16.16 7.79
C THR A 527 4.50 15.73 7.68
N GLY A 528 4.99 15.53 6.45
CA GLY A 528 6.34 15.06 6.13
C GLY A 528 7.44 16.06 6.46
N GLY A 529 7.08 17.34 6.63
CA GLY A 529 8.00 18.44 6.78
C GLY A 529 8.52 18.94 5.44
N TYR A 530 8.91 20.22 5.44
CA TYR A 530 9.48 20.89 4.27
C TYR A 530 11.01 20.97 4.38
N SER A 531 11.66 21.01 3.22
CA SER A 531 13.11 21.17 3.09
C SER A 531 13.39 22.18 1.98
N SER A 532 14.47 22.95 2.12
CA SER A 532 15.02 23.73 1.02
C SER A 532 16.53 23.52 0.98
N LEU A 533 17.09 23.60 -0.22
CA LEU A 533 18.52 23.69 -0.48
C LEU A 533 19.14 24.96 0.10
N LEU A 534 18.33 25.99 0.32
CA LEU A 534 18.76 27.20 1.00
C LEU A 534 18.70 26.98 2.52
N ASP A 535 19.71 27.46 3.23
CA ASP A 535 19.81 27.34 4.69
C ASP A 535 18.90 28.35 5.43
N VAL A 536 17.61 28.31 5.08
CA VAL A 536 16.55 29.13 5.67
C VAL A 536 15.50 28.19 6.22
N LYS A 537 15.21 28.32 7.52
CA LYS A 537 14.22 27.46 8.17
C LYS A 537 12.81 27.75 7.62
N PRO A 538 12.02 26.72 7.29
CA PRO A 538 10.66 26.92 6.82
C PRO A 538 9.80 27.48 7.95
N VAL A 539 8.96 28.47 7.61
CA VAL A 539 8.00 29.08 8.54
C VAL A 539 6.70 28.29 8.45
N ILE A 540 6.42 27.45 9.43
CA ILE A 540 5.24 26.57 9.42
C ILE A 540 4.10 27.22 10.20
N THR A 541 2.98 27.46 9.52
CA THR A 541 1.72 27.81 10.18
C THR A 541 1.14 26.54 10.78
N GLN A 542 1.22 26.45 12.11
CA GLN A 542 0.65 25.35 12.88
C GLN A 542 -0.88 25.30 12.71
N PRO A 543 -1.47 24.09 12.60
CA PRO A 543 -2.91 23.95 12.52
C PRO A 543 -3.59 24.42 13.80
N MET A 544 -4.83 24.90 13.66
CA MET A 544 -5.66 25.21 14.82
C MET A 544 -5.97 23.95 15.65
N ALA A 545 -6.37 24.11 16.90
CA ALA A 545 -6.64 22.98 17.81
C ALA A 545 -7.65 21.95 17.25
N ASN A 546 -8.59 22.38 16.41
CA ASN A 546 -9.58 21.54 15.74
C ASN A 546 -9.10 20.90 14.41
N GLU A 547 -7.89 21.23 13.96
CA GLU A 547 -7.27 20.79 12.70
C GLU A 547 -6.05 19.88 12.90
N THR A 548 -5.57 19.76 14.15
CA THR A 548 -4.43 18.93 14.56
C THR A 548 -4.56 17.47 14.15
N TRP A 549 -5.79 16.96 14.00
CA TRP A 549 -6.05 15.60 13.53
C TRP A 549 -5.38 15.29 12.19
N MET A 550 -5.19 16.30 11.32
CA MET A 550 -4.55 16.13 10.01
C MET A 550 -3.05 15.80 10.11
N CYS A 551 -2.40 16.14 11.23
CA CYS A 551 -0.99 15.85 11.48
C CYS A 551 -0.73 14.37 11.70
N ASP A 552 -1.67 13.67 12.34
CA ASP A 552 -1.59 12.24 12.61
C ASP A 552 -2.39 11.41 11.61
N ALA A 553 -2.68 11.97 10.43
CA ALA A 553 -3.54 11.36 9.42
C ALA A 553 -2.89 11.30 8.03
N GLN A 554 -1.57 11.17 7.94
CA GLN A 554 -0.87 10.99 6.66
C GLN A 554 -0.46 9.54 6.43
N LEU A 555 -0.93 8.94 5.34
CA LEU A 555 -0.57 7.62 4.86
C LEU A 555 0.44 7.72 3.72
N VAL A 556 1.40 6.81 3.72
CA VAL A 556 2.33 6.58 2.61
C VAL A 556 2.63 5.09 2.51
N ARG A 557 3.23 4.66 1.40
CA ARG A 557 3.73 3.30 1.22
C ARG A 557 5.22 3.22 1.53
N ARG A 558 5.61 2.22 2.34
CA ARG A 558 7.01 2.00 2.76
C ARG A 558 7.34 0.52 2.80
N GLU A 559 8.47 0.13 2.21
CA GLU A 559 8.88 -1.28 2.13
C GLU A 559 9.66 -1.75 3.38
N ASP A 560 10.20 -0.81 4.15
CA ASP A 560 10.95 -1.06 5.40
C ASP A 560 10.05 -1.35 6.61
N TYR A 561 8.73 -1.23 6.44
CA TYR A 561 7.72 -1.49 7.46
C TYR A 561 6.65 -2.47 6.95
N GLN A 562 5.94 -3.10 7.89
CA GLN A 562 4.79 -3.95 7.61
C GLN A 562 3.63 -3.56 8.50
N SER A 563 2.44 -3.53 7.90
CA SER A 563 1.18 -3.25 8.57
C SER A 563 0.38 -4.55 8.71
N LEU A 564 0.07 -4.93 9.95
CA LEU A 564 -0.60 -6.18 10.31
C LEU A 564 -2.07 -5.92 10.71
N SER A 565 -3.00 -6.76 10.27
CA SER A 565 -4.40 -6.69 10.72
C SER A 565 -4.52 -7.13 12.18
N VAL A 566 -4.91 -6.21 13.07
CA VAL A 566 -5.14 -6.49 14.50
C VAL A 566 -6.31 -7.46 14.67
N LEU A 567 -7.35 -7.34 13.84
CA LEU A 567 -8.47 -8.28 13.82
C LEU A 567 -8.00 -9.70 13.51
N GLY A 568 -7.16 -9.86 12.48
CA GLY A 568 -6.58 -11.15 12.12
C GLY A 568 -5.74 -11.75 13.25
N LEU A 569 -4.88 -10.94 13.88
CA LEU A 569 -4.10 -11.34 15.04
C LEU A 569 -4.99 -11.80 16.21
N ALA A 570 -6.01 -11.00 16.54
CA ALA A 570 -6.93 -11.30 17.63
C ALA A 570 -7.69 -12.60 17.39
N LEU A 571 -8.23 -12.82 16.18
CA LEU A 571 -8.97 -14.03 15.82
C LEU A 571 -8.11 -15.29 15.89
N ILE A 572 -6.88 -15.25 15.37
CA ILE A 572 -5.97 -16.40 15.47
C ILE A 572 -5.67 -16.72 16.93
N CYS A 573 -5.28 -15.72 17.71
CA CYS A 573 -4.91 -15.92 19.11
C CYS A 573 -6.10 -16.40 19.96
N SER A 574 -7.28 -15.81 19.79
CA SER A 574 -8.47 -16.15 20.59
C SER A 574 -9.02 -17.53 20.23
N LEU A 575 -9.18 -17.84 18.94
CA LEU A 575 -9.71 -19.14 18.50
C LEU A 575 -8.71 -20.26 18.78
N GLY A 576 -7.42 -20.01 18.55
CA GLY A 576 -6.36 -20.97 18.87
C GLY A 576 -6.31 -21.29 20.36
N THR A 577 -6.35 -20.27 21.21
CA THR A 577 -6.36 -20.46 22.67
C THR A 577 -7.62 -21.20 23.12
N LEU A 578 -8.78 -20.89 22.53
CA LEU A 578 -10.02 -21.60 22.82
C LEU A 578 -9.93 -23.09 22.49
N ILE A 579 -9.36 -23.46 21.34
CA ILE A 579 -9.13 -24.87 20.96
C ILE A 579 -8.24 -25.57 22.00
N ILE A 580 -7.15 -24.92 22.43
CA ILE A 580 -6.25 -25.47 23.45
C ILE A 580 -7.01 -25.71 24.77
N LEU A 581 -7.76 -24.71 25.25
CA LEU A 581 -8.54 -24.80 26.48
C LEU A 581 -9.62 -25.88 26.41
N ILE A 582 -10.30 -26.01 25.27
CA ILE A 582 -11.27 -27.09 25.05
C ILE A 582 -10.57 -28.44 25.16
N ASN A 583 -9.44 -28.64 24.49
CA ASN A 583 -8.72 -29.92 24.55
C ASN A 583 -8.28 -30.27 25.97
N LEU A 584 -7.73 -29.32 26.72
CA LEU A 584 -7.25 -29.54 28.09
C LEU A 584 -8.38 -29.87 29.07
N SER A 585 -9.59 -29.37 28.84
CA SER A 585 -10.75 -29.60 29.71
C SER A 585 -11.69 -30.72 29.22
N LEU A 586 -11.48 -31.22 28.00
CA LEU A 586 -12.40 -32.13 27.31
C LEU A 586 -12.67 -33.41 28.11
N ASP A 587 -11.60 -34.07 28.56
CA ASP A 587 -11.68 -35.34 29.28
C ASP A 587 -12.40 -35.17 30.62
N SER A 588 -12.06 -34.12 31.37
CA SER A 588 -12.68 -33.81 32.65
C SER A 588 -14.17 -33.47 32.54
N ILE A 589 -14.55 -32.63 31.56
CA ILE A 589 -15.95 -32.22 31.37
C ILE A 589 -16.80 -33.38 30.88
N VAL A 590 -16.33 -34.12 29.88
CA VAL A 590 -17.07 -35.24 29.29
C VAL A 590 -17.14 -36.40 30.30
N GLY A 591 -16.04 -36.72 30.99
CA GLY A 591 -16.02 -37.72 32.04
C GLY A 591 -16.96 -37.38 33.20
N TRP A 592 -16.97 -36.12 33.65
CA TRP A 592 -17.93 -35.65 34.66
C TRP A 592 -19.37 -35.80 34.17
N TYR A 593 -19.67 -35.37 32.94
CA TYR A 593 -21.02 -35.45 32.38
C TYR A 593 -21.48 -36.91 32.22
N GLN A 594 -20.63 -37.78 31.68
CA GLN A 594 -20.92 -39.20 31.51
C GLN A 594 -21.19 -39.90 32.86
N LYS A 595 -20.39 -39.58 33.90
CA LYS A 595 -20.61 -40.07 35.27
C LYS A 595 -21.90 -39.51 35.87
N ARG A 596 -22.16 -38.21 35.73
CA ARG A 596 -23.33 -37.52 36.32
C ARG A 596 -24.67 -38.03 35.79
N TYR A 597 -24.72 -38.39 34.50
CA TYR A 597 -25.93 -38.88 33.82
C TYR A 597 -25.92 -40.38 33.56
N ASN A 598 -24.90 -41.10 34.03
CA ASN A 598 -24.69 -42.54 33.83
C ASN A 598 -24.85 -42.99 32.35
N LYS A 599 -24.30 -42.19 31.43
CA LYS A 599 -24.35 -42.47 29.98
C LYS A 599 -22.94 -42.70 29.46
N ARG A 600 -22.74 -43.81 28.72
CA ARG A 600 -21.48 -44.16 28.04
C ARG A 600 -20.23 -44.16 28.93
N VAL A 601 -20.38 -44.40 30.24
CA VAL A 601 -19.26 -44.43 31.20
C VAL A 601 -18.14 -45.39 30.79
N HIS A 602 -18.49 -46.50 30.11
CA HIS A 602 -17.51 -47.45 29.55
C HIS A 602 -16.53 -46.81 28.56
N ALA A 603 -16.94 -45.81 27.78
CA ALA A 603 -16.08 -45.14 26.81
C ALA A 603 -15.00 -44.29 27.48
N THR A 604 -15.33 -43.63 28.62
CA THR A 604 -14.32 -42.95 29.45
C THR A 604 -13.34 -43.97 30.04
N HIS A 605 -13.83 -45.09 30.59
CA HIS A 605 -12.94 -46.13 31.12
C HIS A 605 -12.04 -46.76 30.05
N GLU A 606 -12.56 -46.97 28.84
CA GLU A 606 -11.76 -47.46 27.71
C GLU A 606 -10.69 -46.41 27.31
N TRP A 607 -11.05 -45.12 27.28
CA TRP A 607 -10.12 -44.03 26.99
C TRP A 607 -8.95 -43.96 28.00
N ASP A 608 -9.25 -44.10 29.29
CA ASP A 608 -8.25 -44.13 30.38
C ASP A 608 -7.39 -45.41 30.32
N MET A 609 -8.02 -46.56 30.07
CA MET A 609 -7.34 -47.85 29.97
C MET A 609 -6.36 -47.90 28.80
N LEU A 610 -6.72 -47.29 27.66
CA LEU A 610 -5.91 -47.30 26.45
C LEU A 610 -4.85 -46.20 26.41
N GLN A 611 -4.66 -45.42 27.48
CA GLN A 611 -3.49 -44.56 27.63
C GLN A 611 -2.22 -45.42 27.71
N ALA A 612 -1.17 -45.05 26.97
CA ALA A 612 0.06 -45.84 26.86
C ALA A 612 0.66 -46.23 28.21
N GLU A 613 0.69 -45.31 29.17
CA GLU A 613 1.18 -45.56 30.54
C GLU A 613 0.34 -46.63 31.24
N THR A 614 -0.99 -46.50 31.22
CA THR A 614 -1.91 -47.48 31.82
C THR A 614 -1.78 -48.86 31.15
N MET A 615 -1.61 -48.91 29.83
CA MET A 615 -1.37 -50.16 29.11
C MET A 615 -0.03 -50.78 29.49
N GLN A 616 1.01 -49.96 29.64
CA GLN A 616 2.33 -50.39 30.07
C GLN A 616 2.28 -50.94 31.50
N GLU A 617 1.67 -50.22 32.45
CA GLU A 617 1.48 -50.69 33.83
C GLU A 617 0.81 -52.06 33.87
N LYS A 618 -0.27 -52.25 33.12
CA LYS A 618 -1.01 -53.52 33.09
C LYS A 618 -0.22 -54.66 32.44
N LEU A 619 0.51 -54.36 31.35
CA LEU A 619 1.34 -55.34 30.66
C LEU A 619 2.48 -55.82 31.58
N TYR A 620 3.17 -54.89 32.23
CA TYR A 620 4.29 -55.22 33.11
C TYR A 620 3.82 -55.94 34.37
N ALA A 621 2.67 -55.52 34.95
CA ALA A 621 2.06 -56.23 36.07
C ALA A 621 1.69 -57.68 35.70
N ALA A 622 1.23 -57.94 34.46
CA ALA A 622 0.95 -59.29 33.98
C ALA A 622 2.20 -60.17 33.88
N TYR A 623 3.39 -59.57 33.76
CA TYR A 623 4.69 -60.24 33.78
C TYR A 623 5.38 -60.16 35.15
N GLY A 624 4.63 -59.83 36.22
CA GLY A 624 5.12 -59.81 37.59
C GLY A 624 6.00 -58.61 37.93
N VAL A 625 5.87 -57.52 37.18
CA VAL A 625 6.68 -56.31 37.32
C VAL A 625 5.80 -55.12 37.71
N ASP A 626 5.96 -54.60 38.94
CA ASP A 626 5.25 -53.40 39.40
C ASP A 626 6.07 -52.14 39.12
N LEU A 627 5.59 -51.30 38.20
CA LEU A 627 6.25 -50.05 37.82
C LEU A 627 6.10 -48.93 38.86
N LYS A 628 5.32 -49.14 39.93
CA LYS A 628 5.14 -48.17 41.02
C LYS A 628 6.20 -48.28 42.11
N GLU A 629 6.99 -49.34 42.12
CA GLU A 629 8.07 -49.57 43.08
C GLU A 629 9.44 -49.30 42.45
N GLY A 630 10.08 -48.17 42.80
CA GLY A 630 11.52 -47.94 42.65
C GLY A 630 12.18 -48.34 41.32
N SER A 631 13.44 -48.80 41.39
CA SER A 631 14.21 -49.24 40.21
C SER A 631 13.84 -50.67 39.79
N VAL A 632 13.33 -50.82 38.58
CA VAL A 632 12.78 -52.09 38.08
C VAL A 632 13.52 -52.59 36.84
N SER A 633 13.87 -53.88 36.81
CA SER A 633 14.52 -54.51 35.65
C SER A 633 13.50 -55.07 34.67
N ILE A 634 13.60 -54.66 33.40
CA ILE A 634 12.73 -55.15 32.31
C ILE A 634 13.22 -56.46 31.69
N ARG A 635 14.37 -56.99 32.13
CA ARG A 635 15.01 -58.18 31.54
C ARG A 635 14.07 -59.39 31.53
N ASN A 636 13.41 -59.66 32.66
CA ASN A 636 12.48 -60.79 32.79
C ASN A 636 11.30 -60.68 31.81
N VAL A 637 10.81 -59.46 31.56
CA VAL A 637 9.72 -59.20 30.60
C VAL A 637 10.19 -59.49 29.16
N LEU A 638 11.40 -59.02 28.80
CA LEU A 638 11.96 -59.21 27.47
C LEU A 638 12.31 -60.68 27.18
N GLU A 639 12.91 -61.39 28.14
CA GLU A 639 13.22 -62.83 28.01
C GLU A 639 11.95 -63.66 27.82
N GLN A 640 10.86 -63.33 28.54
CA GLN A 640 9.58 -64.01 28.37
C GLN A 640 8.87 -63.67 27.05
N LEU A 641 9.11 -62.47 26.49
CA LEU A 641 8.60 -62.08 25.17
C LEU A 641 9.40 -62.73 24.02
N GLU A 642 10.71 -62.93 24.18
CA GLU A 642 11.59 -63.52 23.16
C GLU A 642 11.23 -64.99 22.87
N HIS A 643 10.68 -65.70 23.86
CA HIS A 643 10.18 -67.07 23.69
C HIS A 643 8.81 -67.17 22.97
N ARG A 644 8.14 -66.05 22.64
CA ARG A 644 6.84 -66.04 21.94
C ARG A 644 6.98 -65.38 20.56
N LYS A 645 6.82 -66.15 19.48
CA LYS A 645 6.85 -65.59 18.12
C LYS A 645 5.61 -64.75 17.84
N VAL A 646 5.80 -63.63 17.15
CA VAL A 646 4.73 -62.79 16.59
C VAL A 646 3.92 -63.60 15.58
N GLY A 647 2.76 -64.12 15.99
CA GLY A 647 1.88 -64.92 15.13
C GLY A 647 0.94 -65.89 15.85
N ASP A 648 1.17 -66.22 17.12
CA ASP A 648 0.29 -67.13 17.85
C ASP A 648 -1.05 -66.46 18.20
N THR A 649 -2.16 -67.03 17.71
CA THR A 649 -3.52 -66.59 18.02
C THR A 649 -3.88 -66.89 19.47
N MET A 650 -4.75 -66.08 20.07
CA MET A 650 -5.24 -66.20 21.46
C MET A 650 -5.86 -67.57 21.81
N GLU A 651 -6.10 -68.44 20.83
CA GLU A 651 -6.53 -69.83 21.02
C GLU A 651 -5.44 -70.72 21.64
N THR A 652 -4.15 -70.48 21.41
CA THR A 652 -3.08 -71.26 22.08
C THR A 652 -2.88 -70.86 23.54
N LEU A 653 -3.37 -69.68 23.96
CA LEU A 653 -3.23 -69.18 25.33
C LEU A 653 -4.30 -69.71 26.32
N VAL A 654 -5.40 -70.29 25.84
CA VAL A 654 -6.45 -70.86 26.71
C VAL A 654 -6.23 -72.36 27.00
N GLY A 655 -5.28 -73.00 26.31
CA GLY A 655 -5.01 -74.44 26.43
C GLY A 655 -4.18 -74.85 27.66
N THR A 656 -3.58 -73.92 28.40
CA THR A 656 -2.62 -74.23 29.47
C THR A 656 -2.89 -73.47 30.76
N GLU A 657 -4.13 -73.49 31.28
CA GLU A 657 -4.38 -73.24 32.71
C GLU A 657 -5.74 -73.83 33.15
N LYS A 658 -5.81 -75.17 33.20
CA LYS A 658 -6.82 -75.82 34.06
C LYS A 658 -6.35 -75.71 35.50
N GLY A 659 -6.84 -74.69 36.21
CA GLY A 659 -6.71 -74.69 37.66
C GLY A 659 -6.89 -73.34 38.32
N LEU A 660 -8.11 -72.80 38.37
CA LEU A 660 -8.54 -72.00 39.53
C LEU A 660 -10.06 -72.06 39.70
N LYS A 661 -10.44 -72.51 40.88
CA LYS A 661 -11.79 -72.87 41.31
C LYS A 661 -12.70 -71.64 41.36
N SER A 662 -13.97 -71.85 41.02
CA SER A 662 -15.05 -70.93 41.33
C SER A 662 -15.15 -70.71 42.84
N THR A 663 -15.32 -69.45 43.24
CA THR A 663 -15.95 -69.11 44.52
C THR A 663 -17.05 -68.11 44.23
N SER A 664 -18.26 -68.63 44.34
CA SER A 664 -19.50 -67.88 44.46
C SER A 664 -19.57 -67.21 45.84
N SER A 665 -19.98 -65.94 45.91
CA SER A 665 -20.61 -65.42 47.12
C SER A 665 -21.73 -64.43 46.78
N THR A 666 -22.96 -64.94 46.79
CA THR A 666 -24.16 -64.21 47.16
C THR A 666 -24.13 -63.95 48.67
N GLY A 667 -24.49 -62.75 49.13
CA GLY A 667 -24.62 -62.45 50.57
C GLY A 667 -24.98 -61.00 50.85
N SER A 668 -26.00 -60.81 51.68
CA SER A 668 -26.85 -59.62 51.80
C SER A 668 -26.38 -58.53 52.78
N VAL A 669 -27.03 -57.38 52.65
CA VAL A 669 -27.13 -56.22 53.56
C VAL A 669 -27.49 -56.58 55.02
N ALA A 670 -26.86 -55.91 55.99
CA ALA A 670 -27.47 -55.52 57.28
C ALA A 670 -26.73 -54.34 57.96
N LYS A 671 -27.53 -53.48 58.62
CA LYS A 671 -27.23 -52.19 59.28
C LYS A 671 -26.57 -52.35 60.67
N GLY A 672 -25.91 -51.29 61.18
CA GLY A 672 -25.95 -50.95 62.62
C GLY A 672 -24.76 -50.24 63.27
N SER A 673 -24.85 -48.90 63.38
CA SER A 673 -24.60 -48.01 64.55
C SER A 673 -23.24 -47.86 65.29
N VAL A 674 -22.76 -46.59 65.32
CA VAL A 674 -22.60 -45.70 66.52
C VAL A 674 -21.38 -45.85 67.47
N VAL A 675 -20.55 -44.78 67.49
CA VAL A 675 -19.87 -44.09 68.64
C VAL A 675 -18.71 -44.87 69.35
N ASP A 676 -17.56 -44.33 69.80
CA ASP A 676 -17.13 -43.01 70.26
C ASP A 676 -15.60 -42.79 70.14
N THR A 677 -15.23 -41.55 70.41
CA THR A 677 -13.95 -40.83 70.51
C THR A 677 -12.90 -41.28 71.54
N SER A 678 -11.63 -40.95 71.25
CA SER A 678 -10.64 -40.29 72.14
C SER A 678 -9.37 -40.02 71.29
N VAL A 679 -9.00 -38.80 70.91
CA VAL A 679 -8.48 -37.62 71.64
C VAL A 679 -7.22 -37.89 72.47
N GLY A 680 -6.09 -37.41 71.94
CA GLY A 680 -4.79 -37.26 72.61
C GLY A 680 -3.93 -36.23 71.89
N ARG A 681 -4.22 -34.95 72.15
CA ARG A 681 -3.39 -33.71 72.03
C ARG A 681 -1.93 -33.94 72.50
N VAL A 682 -0.87 -33.17 72.21
CA VAL A 682 -0.62 -31.80 71.67
C VAL A 682 0.91 -31.64 71.51
N SER A 683 1.37 -30.95 70.47
CA SER A 683 2.13 -29.67 70.59
C SER A 683 2.88 -29.34 69.31
N THR A 684 2.45 -28.22 68.74
CA THR A 684 3.11 -27.37 67.77
C THR A 684 4.09 -26.46 68.48
N GLU A 685 5.23 -26.16 67.86
CA GLU A 685 5.72 -24.78 67.82
C GLU A 685 6.60 -24.61 66.58
N GLY A 686 6.23 -23.64 65.75
CA GLY A 686 7.00 -23.22 64.59
C GLY A 686 7.89 -22.04 64.94
N THR A 687 8.86 -21.77 64.07
CA THR A 687 9.31 -20.42 63.71
C THR A 687 10.31 -20.53 62.55
N SER A 688 9.98 -19.86 61.45
CA SER A 688 10.92 -19.38 60.41
C SER A 688 11.62 -18.09 60.96
N PRO A 689 12.53 -17.38 60.25
CA PRO A 689 13.02 -17.51 58.86
C PRO A 689 14.55 -17.25 58.67
N VAL A 690 15.02 -17.22 57.41
CA VAL A 690 15.93 -16.22 56.77
C VAL A 690 16.99 -16.83 55.81
N ASN A 691 16.90 -16.39 54.55
CA ASN A 691 17.88 -16.15 53.47
C ASN A 691 19.22 -16.91 53.37
N LEU A 692 19.51 -17.40 52.15
CA LEU A 692 20.68 -16.97 51.35
C LEU A 692 20.59 -17.37 49.86
N MET A 693 20.89 -16.39 49.01
CA MET A 693 21.40 -16.41 47.63
C MET A 693 22.51 -17.46 47.41
N ALA A 694 23.07 -17.75 46.23
CA ALA A 694 22.78 -17.70 44.80
C ALA A 694 24.08 -18.19 44.11
N SER A 695 23.97 -18.54 42.82
CA SER A 695 24.99 -18.43 41.75
C SER A 695 25.99 -19.56 41.44
N HIS A 696 26.32 -19.57 40.14
CA HIS A 696 27.26 -20.37 39.32
C HIS A 696 26.68 -21.68 38.74
N ALA A 697 26.59 -21.87 37.42
CA ALA A 697 27.21 -21.22 36.25
C ALA A 697 26.28 -21.18 35.03
#